data_AF-A0AAV1J4E6-F1
#
_entry.id   AF-A0AAV1J4E6-F1
#
_cell.length_a   1.000
_cell.length_b   1.000
_cell.length_c   1.000
_cell.angle_alpha   90.00
_cell.angle_beta   90.00
_cell.angle_gamma   90.00
#
_symmetry.space_group_name_H-M   'P 1'
#
loop_
_entity.id
_entity.type
_entity.pdbx_description
1 polymer ?
#
loop_
_entity_poly.entity_id
_entity_poly.type
_entity_poly.pdbx_seq_one_letter_code
_entity_poly.pdbx_strand_id
1 'polypeptide(L)'
;MSSWTRELDEAAILATRQGWWHVLLFYLLCGLAAIPTSFLVFSQVFTNATPEHWCAAPPELRILGLEDQLFRNLTVPRQHGVYESCKSHYVDPEKFFDALHEIQNRSQITNIHELDYANVSIPILSDLVLAVRSNDTIACQNGWSFSTSLYKRTLVSEYSLVCDSDWLPRTSNALFWVGSIFGNLFFGWMSDRYGRRPTIILMIFLQVPLSIATSFPGSYWTYIVLRIFCGLFFPALYQLPFILALELMPPAQRTNAGIVVGMLFATGMCLLAFLAYLLRDWYYISLATSIPFILLYGFVFILPESPRWLVGRGRIADAEKVLRNIAGKNNIALPRGFLLELHKTIKEEDELELSNGRVPNMRRTSLRDQHIERRISNMTTFKPDFKRIAEINEEINERNSLLNVNNTTEKPVEIDENESQTSNKTNTIDSGVITQMSFLRRKSIQIVNRLISYEEDDDVFENKIMDDQNSEGDCKASPLDVFRYPNIRKKFLILTFNWVAIGVAYNSLSYNTPNLGVDDYLAFFIGGAVELPSYFIAWRCIERYGRRWVFFCFAIIGGIACVSCALVPEEYPWVTVSLAMLGRLSAAASFAVFYVQIGELLPTVLRAQAMGAASFIAGVGLLACPYIVYLAVIFKSLPLLIIGILSIAAGFTTLFLPETLNQPLPQTLGDGELFGRDFKILSCVQKEDA
;
A
#
# COMPACT_ATOMS: atom_id res chain seq x y z
N MET A 1 33.46 8.87 -1.96
CA MET A 1 32.43 8.48 -2.95
C MET A 1 31.94 7.09 -2.55
N SER A 2 30.81 6.99 -1.85
CA SER A 2 30.24 5.70 -1.43
C SER A 2 29.43 5.09 -2.60
N SER A 3 30.13 4.31 -3.42
CA SER A 3 29.80 3.94 -4.81
C SER A 3 28.72 2.85 -5.00
N TRP A 4 28.15 2.30 -3.93
CA TRP A 4 27.33 1.08 -4.02
C TRP A 4 26.02 1.18 -4.83
N THR A 5 25.55 2.37 -5.17
CA THR A 5 24.24 2.57 -5.80
C THR A 5 24.23 2.31 -7.30
N ARG A 6 25.27 2.75 -8.03
CA ARG A 6 25.46 2.43 -9.46
C ARG A 6 25.61 0.93 -9.64
N GLU A 7 26.41 0.32 -8.77
CA GLU A 7 26.64 -1.11 -8.71
C GLU A 7 25.35 -1.89 -8.44
N LEU A 8 24.53 -1.45 -7.48
CA LEU A 8 23.24 -2.07 -7.17
C LEU A 8 22.22 -1.93 -8.31
N ASP A 9 22.20 -0.80 -9.02
CA ASP A 9 21.34 -0.60 -10.19
C ASP A 9 21.75 -1.54 -11.34
N GLU A 10 23.06 -1.65 -11.62
CA GLU A 10 23.60 -2.57 -12.61
C GLU A 10 23.37 -4.05 -12.23
N ALA A 11 23.60 -4.40 -10.97
CA ALA A 11 23.34 -5.72 -10.42
C ALA A 11 21.84 -6.10 -10.51
N ALA A 12 20.94 -5.14 -10.25
CA ALA A 12 19.51 -5.36 -10.39
C ALA A 12 19.12 -5.57 -11.86
N ILE A 13 19.67 -4.79 -12.79
CA ILE A 13 19.45 -4.98 -14.24
C ILE A 13 19.93 -6.38 -14.67
N LEU A 14 21.11 -6.79 -14.23
CA LEU A 14 21.68 -8.12 -14.46
C LEU A 14 20.76 -9.24 -13.95
N ALA A 15 20.30 -9.12 -12.70
CA ALA A 15 19.43 -10.13 -12.08
C ALA A 15 18.03 -10.21 -12.71
N THR A 16 17.60 -9.17 -13.44
CA THR A 16 16.23 -9.04 -13.98
C THR A 16 16.16 -9.12 -15.52
N ARG A 17 17.29 -9.15 -16.24
CA ARG A 17 17.37 -9.05 -17.71
C ARG A 17 16.46 -10.03 -18.50
N GLN A 18 16.24 -11.24 -18.00
CA GLN A 18 15.51 -12.31 -18.73
C GLN A 18 14.41 -13.01 -17.92
N GLY A 19 13.86 -12.36 -16.89
CA GLY A 19 12.95 -13.00 -15.93
C GLY A 19 11.52 -12.48 -15.93
N TRP A 20 10.54 -13.36 -15.72
CA TRP A 20 9.16 -12.95 -15.39
C TRP A 20 8.89 -12.95 -13.88
N TRP A 21 9.71 -13.62 -13.08
CA TRP A 21 9.46 -13.78 -11.64
C TRP A 21 9.53 -12.48 -10.87
N HIS A 22 10.49 -11.61 -11.18
CA HIS A 22 10.60 -10.30 -10.52
C HIS A 22 9.39 -9.40 -10.85
N VAL A 23 8.91 -9.45 -12.10
CA VAL A 23 7.69 -8.75 -12.55
C VAL A 23 6.46 -9.29 -11.83
N LEU A 24 6.31 -10.62 -11.77
CA LEU A 24 5.21 -11.25 -11.03
C LEU A 24 5.25 -10.90 -9.53
N LEU A 25 6.43 -10.99 -8.92
CA LEU A 25 6.66 -10.61 -7.52
C LEU A 25 6.27 -9.14 -7.28
N PHE A 26 6.59 -8.27 -8.23
CA PHE A 26 6.23 -6.86 -8.21
C PHE A 26 4.71 -6.64 -8.23
N TYR A 27 4.01 -7.14 -9.26
CA TYR A 27 2.56 -6.98 -9.36
C TYR A 27 1.83 -7.58 -8.16
N LEU A 28 2.32 -8.71 -7.67
CA LEU A 28 1.78 -9.37 -6.50
C LEU A 28 1.99 -8.53 -5.24
N LEU A 29 3.19 -8.00 -5.00
CA LEU A 29 3.47 -7.10 -3.87
C LEU A 29 2.59 -5.85 -3.90
N CYS A 30 2.44 -5.25 -5.08
CA CYS A 30 1.62 -4.06 -5.29
C CYS A 30 0.12 -4.33 -5.13
N GLY A 31 -0.40 -5.44 -5.65
CA GLY A 31 -1.82 -5.79 -5.55
C GLY A 31 -2.22 -6.13 -4.13
N LEU A 32 -1.35 -6.85 -3.44
CA LEU A 32 -1.51 -7.22 -2.04
C LEU A 32 -1.42 -6.03 -1.08
N ALA A 33 -0.67 -4.98 -1.43
CA ALA A 33 -0.67 -3.75 -0.65
C ALA A 33 -1.91 -2.89 -0.96
N ALA A 34 -2.24 -2.70 -2.25
CA ALA A 34 -3.22 -1.71 -2.67
C ALA A 34 -4.68 -2.15 -2.43
N ILE A 35 -5.04 -3.41 -2.69
CA ILE A 35 -6.43 -3.87 -2.56
C ILE A 35 -6.88 -3.86 -1.09
N PRO A 36 -6.17 -4.51 -0.14
CA PRO A 36 -6.60 -4.53 1.26
C PRO A 36 -6.59 -3.14 1.90
N THR A 37 -5.64 -2.28 1.54
CA THR A 37 -5.59 -0.90 2.06
C THR A 37 -6.74 -0.05 1.55
N SER A 38 -7.19 -0.23 0.30
CA SER A 38 -8.41 0.44 -0.19
C SER A 38 -9.65 0.04 0.60
N PHE A 39 -9.76 -1.25 0.96
CA PHE A 39 -10.85 -1.77 1.79
C PHE A 39 -10.79 -1.19 3.20
N LEU A 40 -9.60 -1.09 3.77
CA LEU A 40 -9.39 -0.55 5.12
C LEU A 40 -9.89 0.88 5.26
N VAL A 41 -9.58 1.75 4.29
CA VAL A 41 -9.96 3.17 4.31
C VAL A 41 -11.43 3.40 3.97
N PHE A 42 -11.92 2.73 2.94
CA PHE A 42 -13.23 3.05 2.37
C PHE A 42 -14.37 2.17 2.86
N SER A 43 -14.10 1.07 3.59
CA SER A 43 -15.17 0.25 4.19
C SER A 43 -16.13 1.06 5.05
N GLN A 44 -15.62 2.09 5.74
CA GLN A 44 -16.43 2.98 6.58
C GLN A 44 -17.48 3.79 5.80
N VAL A 45 -17.31 3.98 4.49
CA VAL A 45 -18.33 4.62 3.64
C VAL A 45 -19.64 3.83 3.68
N PHE A 46 -19.56 2.50 3.69
CA PHE A 46 -20.72 1.61 3.72
C PHE A 46 -21.13 1.22 5.15
N THR A 47 -20.18 0.97 6.06
CA THR A 47 -20.53 0.53 7.42
C THR A 47 -21.11 1.67 8.26
N ASN A 48 -20.65 2.91 8.05
CA ASN A 48 -21.19 4.12 8.70
C ASN A 48 -22.18 4.88 7.80
N ALA A 49 -22.71 4.25 6.74
CA ALA A 49 -23.74 4.86 5.92
C ALA A 49 -24.98 5.16 6.75
N THR A 50 -25.57 6.34 6.53
CA THR A 50 -26.81 6.80 7.17
C THR A 50 -27.99 6.45 6.27
N PRO A 51 -28.73 5.34 6.53
CA PRO A 51 -29.94 5.07 5.78
C PRO A 51 -31.01 6.14 6.04
N GLU A 52 -31.98 6.22 5.13
CA GLU A 52 -33.17 7.04 5.35
C GLU A 52 -33.86 6.63 6.65
N HIS A 53 -34.18 7.61 7.49
CA HIS A 53 -34.69 7.40 8.84
C HIS A 53 -35.79 8.39 9.18
N TRP A 54 -36.63 7.99 10.13
CA TRP A 54 -37.71 8.79 10.69
C TRP A 54 -37.96 8.42 12.16
N CYS A 55 -38.73 9.24 12.88
CA CYS A 55 -39.10 8.93 14.26
C CYS A 55 -39.88 7.61 14.32
N ALA A 56 -39.52 6.74 15.26
CA ALA A 56 -40.29 5.53 15.51
C ALA A 56 -41.68 5.88 16.06
N ALA A 57 -42.66 5.05 15.75
CA ALA A 57 -44.03 5.24 16.23
C ALA A 57 -44.09 5.26 17.77
N PRO A 58 -44.85 6.18 18.37
CA PRO A 58 -45.15 6.17 19.80
C PRO A 58 -45.70 4.83 20.25
N PRO A 59 -45.35 4.36 21.46
CA PRO A 59 -45.76 3.04 21.95
C PRO A 59 -47.29 2.86 21.94
N GLU A 60 -48.05 3.93 22.13
CA GLU A 60 -49.52 3.95 22.09
C GLU A 60 -50.04 3.58 20.70
N LEU A 61 -49.39 4.09 19.65
CA LEU A 61 -49.75 3.84 18.26
C LEU A 61 -49.27 2.47 17.76
N ARG A 62 -48.21 1.89 18.35
CA ARG A 62 -47.73 0.54 17.97
C ARG A 62 -48.76 -0.55 18.23
N ILE A 63 -49.69 -0.32 19.16
CA ILE A 63 -50.80 -1.24 19.46
C ILE A 63 -51.64 -1.52 18.20
N LEU A 64 -51.70 -0.58 17.27
CA LEU A 64 -52.46 -0.70 16.03
C LEU A 64 -51.85 -1.65 14.99
N GLY A 65 -50.59 -2.06 15.16
CA GLY A 65 -49.92 -3.00 14.25
C GLY A 65 -49.84 -2.54 12.78
N LEU A 66 -49.93 -1.23 12.50
CA LEU A 66 -49.86 -0.71 11.13
C LEU A 66 -48.47 -0.90 10.53
N GLU A 67 -48.41 -0.93 9.20
CA GLU A 67 -47.14 -0.96 8.47
C GLU A 67 -46.35 0.34 8.70
N ASP A 68 -45.02 0.25 8.86
CA ASP A 68 -44.13 1.38 9.13
C ASP A 68 -44.23 2.51 8.10
N GLN A 69 -44.53 2.18 6.83
CA GLN A 69 -44.72 3.18 5.79
C GLN A 69 -45.99 4.01 6.01
N LEU A 70 -47.05 3.38 6.48
CA LEU A 70 -48.30 4.06 6.78
C LEU A 70 -48.14 4.94 8.02
N PHE A 71 -47.43 4.45 9.04
CA PHE A 71 -47.06 5.29 10.19
C PHE A 71 -46.27 6.52 9.77
N ARG A 72 -45.24 6.34 8.93
CA ARG A 72 -44.44 7.43 8.40
C ARG A 72 -45.32 8.49 7.71
N ASN A 73 -46.33 8.08 6.94
CA ASN A 73 -47.26 9.02 6.28
C ASN A 73 -48.11 9.82 7.26
N LEU A 74 -48.49 9.22 8.39
CA LEU A 74 -49.43 9.80 9.34
C LEU A 74 -48.74 10.68 10.38
N THR A 75 -47.52 10.35 10.81
CA THR A 75 -46.85 11.01 11.94
C THR A 75 -45.71 11.93 11.54
N VAL A 76 -45.10 11.75 10.35
CA VAL A 76 -43.91 12.50 9.95
C VAL A 76 -44.31 13.69 9.07
N PRO A 77 -43.90 14.93 9.42
CA PRO A 77 -44.15 16.11 8.59
C PRO A 77 -43.45 16.01 7.22
N ARG A 78 -44.08 16.62 6.21
CA ARG A 78 -43.49 16.80 4.88
C ARG A 78 -43.16 18.28 4.65
N GLN A 79 -41.91 18.58 4.33
CA GLN A 79 -41.47 19.91 3.86
C GLN A 79 -41.04 19.82 2.40
N HIS A 80 -41.61 20.67 1.53
CA HIS A 80 -41.33 20.69 0.09
C HIS A 80 -41.48 19.32 -0.61
N GLY A 81 -42.38 18.46 -0.12
CA GLY A 81 -42.61 17.11 -0.67
C GLY A 81 -41.67 16.03 -0.13
N VAL A 82 -40.68 16.37 0.72
CA VAL A 82 -39.76 15.43 1.36
C VAL A 82 -40.12 15.29 2.84
N TYR A 83 -40.02 14.08 3.40
CA TYR A 83 -40.26 13.86 4.84
C TYR A 83 -39.12 14.44 5.66
N GLU A 84 -39.44 15.10 6.79
CA GLU A 84 -38.41 15.45 7.77
C GLU A 84 -37.90 14.18 8.47
N SER A 85 -36.59 14.08 8.66
CA SER A 85 -35.98 12.87 9.27
C SER A 85 -35.93 12.91 10.80
N CYS A 86 -35.90 14.09 11.42
CA CYS A 86 -35.60 14.27 12.86
C CYS A 86 -36.78 14.76 13.71
N LYS A 87 -37.96 14.96 13.12
CA LYS A 87 -39.14 15.50 13.81
C LYS A 87 -40.37 14.67 13.50
N SER A 88 -41.27 14.58 14.47
CA SER A 88 -42.59 13.98 14.31
C SER A 88 -43.66 14.92 14.85
N HIS A 89 -44.87 14.75 14.35
CA HIS A 89 -46.02 15.39 14.96
C HIS A 89 -46.29 14.83 16.35
N TYR A 90 -46.69 15.72 17.26
CA TYR A 90 -47.13 15.31 18.58
C TYR A 90 -48.51 14.63 18.49
N VAL A 91 -48.62 13.45 19.09
CA VAL A 91 -49.87 12.72 19.24
C VAL A 91 -50.19 12.68 20.72
N ASP A 92 -51.33 13.26 21.08
CA ASP A 92 -51.79 13.34 22.46
C ASP A 92 -52.34 11.97 22.89
N PRO A 93 -51.71 11.27 23.84
CA PRO A 93 -52.07 9.90 24.20
C PRO A 93 -53.46 9.83 24.84
N GLU A 94 -53.88 10.83 25.60
CA GLU A 94 -55.20 10.83 26.26
C GLU A 94 -56.32 10.89 25.21
N LYS A 95 -56.21 11.83 24.27
CA LYS A 95 -57.17 11.97 23.16
C LYS A 95 -57.18 10.74 22.25
N PHE A 96 -56.05 10.06 22.10
CA PHE A 96 -55.95 8.84 21.33
C PHE A 96 -56.76 7.71 21.95
N PHE A 97 -56.61 7.47 23.25
CA PHE A 97 -57.37 6.44 23.96
C PHE A 97 -58.85 6.77 24.08
N ASP A 98 -59.20 8.04 24.28
CA ASP A 98 -60.61 8.49 24.29
C ASP A 98 -61.29 8.22 22.94
N ALA A 99 -60.63 8.57 21.84
CA ALA A 99 -61.16 8.37 20.50
C ALA A 99 -61.20 6.87 20.11
N LEU A 100 -60.25 6.06 20.58
CA LEU A 100 -60.30 4.60 20.46
C LEU A 100 -61.49 4.00 21.23
N HIS A 101 -61.75 4.46 22.45
CA HIS A 101 -62.90 4.03 23.24
C HIS A 101 -64.24 4.40 22.58
N GLU A 102 -64.32 5.57 21.95
CA GLU A 102 -65.50 5.97 21.19
C GLU A 102 -65.76 5.02 20.02
N ILE A 103 -64.71 4.63 19.27
CA ILE A 103 -64.81 3.64 18.19
C ILE A 103 -65.24 2.27 18.74
N GLN A 104 -64.62 1.82 19.83
CA GLN A 104 -64.94 0.54 20.49
C GLN A 104 -66.42 0.46 20.89
N ASN A 105 -66.94 1.52 21.51
CA ASN A 105 -68.35 1.63 21.92
C ASN A 105 -69.30 1.61 20.71
N ARG A 106 -68.89 2.24 19.60
CA ARG A 106 -69.66 2.25 18.35
C ARG A 106 -69.68 0.91 17.64
N SER A 107 -68.64 0.09 17.81
CA SER A 107 -68.51 -1.26 17.24
C SER A 107 -69.03 -2.40 18.13
N GLN A 108 -69.54 -2.12 19.34
CA GLN A 108 -70.01 -3.13 20.31
C GLN A 108 -68.98 -4.23 20.67
N ILE A 109 -67.70 -3.88 20.83
CA ILE A 109 -66.63 -4.85 21.15
C ILE A 109 -66.32 -4.80 22.66
N THR A 110 -66.45 -5.94 23.34
CA THR A 110 -66.49 -6.02 24.81
C THR A 110 -65.13 -6.05 25.52
N ASN A 111 -64.01 -6.23 24.82
CA ASN A 111 -62.66 -6.26 25.39
C ASN A 111 -61.62 -5.57 24.49
N ILE A 112 -60.79 -4.70 25.06
CA ILE A 112 -59.74 -3.94 24.35
C ILE A 112 -58.63 -4.87 23.83
N HIS A 113 -58.35 -5.97 24.52
CA HIS A 113 -57.36 -6.98 24.13
C HIS A 113 -57.86 -8.00 23.08
N GLU A 114 -59.16 -7.98 22.73
CA GLU A 114 -59.78 -8.81 21.67
C GLU A 114 -60.18 -8.00 20.43
N LEU A 115 -59.83 -6.71 20.37
CA LEU A 115 -59.88 -5.97 19.11
C LEU A 115 -58.88 -6.63 18.16
N ASP A 116 -59.39 -7.48 17.29
CA ASP A 116 -58.66 -7.93 16.12
C ASP A 116 -58.49 -6.71 15.22
N TYR A 117 -57.43 -5.93 15.48
CA TYR A 117 -57.09 -4.69 14.77
C TYR A 117 -56.98 -4.91 13.24
N ALA A 118 -56.93 -6.17 12.79
CA ALA A 118 -57.03 -6.58 11.39
C ALA A 118 -58.42 -6.40 10.76
N ASN A 119 -59.52 -6.35 11.54
CA ASN A 119 -60.89 -6.19 11.04
C ASN A 119 -61.37 -4.74 10.99
N VAL A 120 -60.61 -3.79 11.54
CA VAL A 120 -60.87 -2.35 11.38
C VAL A 120 -60.26 -1.89 10.07
N SER A 121 -61.08 -1.31 9.18
CA SER A 121 -60.57 -0.83 7.90
C SER A 121 -59.53 0.27 8.10
N ILE A 122 -58.35 0.10 7.49
CA ILE A 122 -57.19 1.02 7.52
C ILE A 122 -57.57 2.53 7.38
N PRO A 123 -58.54 2.94 6.53
CA PRO A 123 -58.93 4.34 6.40
C PRO A 123 -59.47 4.98 7.69
N ILE A 124 -60.27 4.24 8.46
CA ILE A 124 -60.84 4.71 9.73
C ILE A 124 -59.72 4.99 10.73
N LEU A 125 -58.70 4.12 10.72
CA LEU A 125 -57.59 4.21 11.63
C LEU A 125 -56.62 5.35 11.24
N SER A 126 -56.43 5.60 9.94
CA SER A 126 -55.70 6.79 9.49
C SER A 126 -56.40 8.09 9.86
N ASP A 127 -57.73 8.16 9.70
CA ASP A 127 -58.50 9.36 10.02
C ASP A 127 -58.49 9.66 11.52
N LEU A 128 -58.54 8.62 12.36
CA LEU A 128 -58.37 8.73 13.81
C LEU A 128 -57.02 9.36 14.17
N VAL A 129 -55.93 8.84 13.61
CA VAL A 129 -54.57 9.35 13.89
C VAL A 129 -54.44 10.79 13.42
N LEU A 130 -55.02 11.15 12.27
CA LEU A 130 -55.04 12.52 11.77
C LEU A 130 -55.86 13.48 12.65
N ALA A 131 -56.94 12.99 13.28
CA ALA A 131 -57.78 13.81 14.17
C ALA A 131 -57.11 14.09 15.54
N VAL A 132 -56.32 13.15 16.05
CA VAL A 132 -55.64 13.28 17.35
C VAL A 132 -54.27 13.97 17.24
N ARG A 133 -53.68 13.93 16.04
CA ARG A 133 -52.42 14.58 15.71
C ARG A 133 -52.50 16.10 15.89
N SER A 134 -51.52 16.67 16.60
CA SER A 134 -51.28 18.11 16.62
C SER A 134 -50.49 18.58 15.39
N ASN A 135 -50.70 19.83 14.98
CA ASN A 135 -49.87 20.48 13.96
C ASN A 135 -48.46 20.80 14.46
N ASP A 136 -48.25 20.82 15.78
CA ASP A 136 -46.93 21.06 16.38
C ASP A 136 -45.99 19.87 16.15
N THR A 137 -44.74 20.18 15.80
CA THR A 137 -43.68 19.20 15.59
C THR A 137 -42.76 19.14 16.80
N ILE A 138 -42.47 17.94 17.29
CA ILE A 138 -41.52 17.67 18.38
C ILE A 138 -40.34 16.85 17.87
N ALA A 139 -39.21 16.92 18.59
CA ALA A 139 -38.07 16.02 18.33
C ALA A 139 -38.44 14.57 18.68
N CYS A 140 -37.84 13.60 17.98
CA CYS A 140 -38.14 12.18 18.19
C CYS A 140 -37.73 11.75 19.61
N GLN A 141 -38.69 11.25 20.40
CA GLN A 141 -38.43 10.74 21.76
C GLN A 141 -38.43 9.20 21.84
N ASN A 142 -39.15 8.54 20.93
CA ASN A 142 -39.48 7.11 21.02
C ASN A 142 -38.55 6.20 20.19
N GLY A 143 -37.36 6.70 19.85
CA GLY A 143 -36.38 6.03 19.00
C GLY A 143 -36.56 6.30 17.51
N TRP A 144 -35.91 5.47 16.69
CA TRP A 144 -35.77 5.66 15.24
C TRP A 144 -36.17 4.43 14.46
N SER A 145 -36.82 4.65 13.31
CA SER A 145 -37.07 3.61 12.31
C SER A 145 -36.24 3.91 11.07
N PHE A 146 -35.64 2.88 10.48
CA PHE A 146 -34.71 2.99 9.35
C PHE A 146 -35.23 2.22 8.13
N SER A 147 -35.05 2.80 6.94
CA SER A 147 -35.38 2.16 5.67
C SER A 147 -34.40 1.01 5.38
N THR A 148 -34.94 -0.17 5.08
CA THR A 148 -34.16 -1.38 4.73
C THR A 148 -33.98 -1.58 3.22
N SER A 149 -34.37 -0.58 2.42
CA SER A 149 -34.35 -0.62 0.96
C SER A 149 -32.93 -0.73 0.39
N LEU A 150 -32.00 0.10 0.86
CA LEU A 150 -30.61 0.13 0.40
C LEU A 150 -29.72 -0.76 1.29
N TYR A 151 -29.71 -0.51 2.60
CA TYR A 151 -28.95 -1.26 3.59
C TYR A 151 -29.86 -2.14 4.44
N LYS A 152 -29.45 -3.35 4.80
CA LYS A 152 -30.18 -4.18 5.78
C LYS A 152 -29.93 -3.68 7.20
N ARG A 153 -28.66 -3.47 7.53
CA ARG A 153 -28.19 -2.94 8.81
C ARG A 153 -26.90 -2.16 8.60
N THR A 154 -26.75 -1.03 9.27
CA THR A 154 -25.50 -0.24 9.36
C THR A 154 -25.14 0.01 10.82
N LEU A 155 -23.91 0.44 11.11
CA LEU A 155 -23.52 0.84 12.47
C LEU A 155 -24.36 2.02 12.97
N VAL A 156 -24.77 2.90 12.06
CA VAL A 156 -25.66 4.03 12.36
C VAL A 156 -27.04 3.53 12.77
N SER A 157 -27.61 2.55 12.06
CA SER A 157 -28.93 2.01 12.40
C SER A 157 -28.89 1.18 13.69
N GLU A 158 -27.82 0.42 13.92
CA GLU A 158 -27.66 -0.44 15.11
C GLU A 158 -27.56 0.39 16.41
N TYR A 159 -26.76 1.47 16.38
CA TYR A 159 -26.53 2.32 17.55
C TYR A 159 -27.36 3.62 17.55
N SER A 160 -28.30 3.78 16.62
CA SER A 160 -29.18 4.96 16.52
C SER A 160 -28.43 6.30 16.47
N LEU A 161 -27.40 6.39 15.62
CA LEU A 161 -26.48 7.54 15.55
C LEU A 161 -26.95 8.63 14.57
N VAL A 162 -28.18 9.11 14.75
CA VAL A 162 -28.80 10.12 13.88
C VAL A 162 -29.19 11.37 14.66
N CYS A 163 -29.47 12.47 13.94
CA CYS A 163 -29.90 13.77 14.48
C CYS A 163 -28.93 14.30 15.55
N ASP A 164 -29.28 14.28 16.85
CA ASP A 164 -28.41 14.80 17.92
C ASP A 164 -27.04 14.09 18.01
N SER A 165 -26.99 12.83 17.53
CA SER A 165 -25.78 11.98 17.53
C SER A 165 -25.13 11.83 16.15
N ASP A 166 -25.52 12.64 15.17
CA ASP A 166 -25.04 12.55 13.78
C ASP A 166 -23.53 12.84 13.60
N TRP A 167 -22.93 13.54 14.56
CA TRP A 167 -21.53 13.91 14.58
C TRP A 167 -20.61 12.72 14.85
N LEU A 168 -21.10 11.66 15.52
CA LEU A 168 -20.31 10.49 15.90
C LEU A 168 -19.76 9.70 14.69
N PRO A 169 -20.55 9.35 13.65
CA PRO A 169 -20.06 8.78 12.40
C PRO A 169 -18.96 9.59 11.72
N ARG A 170 -19.13 10.92 11.66
CA ARG A 170 -18.16 11.82 11.03
C ARG A 170 -16.86 11.90 11.82
N THR A 171 -16.96 12.04 13.14
CA THR A 171 -15.80 12.04 14.04
C THR A 171 -15.08 10.69 14.02
N SER A 172 -15.80 9.57 13.91
CA SER A 172 -15.18 8.24 13.74
C SER A 172 -14.30 8.20 12.48
N ASN A 173 -14.80 8.71 11.35
CA ASN A 173 -14.03 8.74 10.10
C ASN A 173 -12.80 9.66 10.21
N ALA A 174 -12.89 10.76 10.95
CA ALA A 174 -11.75 11.64 11.21
C ALA A 174 -10.72 10.96 12.15
N LEU A 175 -11.18 10.31 13.22
CA LEU A 175 -10.31 9.64 14.19
C LEU A 175 -9.50 8.49 13.58
N PHE A 176 -9.99 7.83 12.53
CA PHE A 176 -9.19 6.88 11.75
C PHE A 176 -7.86 7.50 11.26
N TRP A 177 -7.89 8.74 10.77
CA TRP A 177 -6.70 9.44 10.29
C TRP A 177 -5.77 9.87 11.42
N VAL A 178 -6.25 10.01 12.66
CA VAL A 178 -5.38 10.23 13.84
C VAL A 178 -4.42 9.06 14.02
N GLY A 179 -4.91 7.82 13.87
CA GLY A 179 -4.05 6.63 13.88
C GLY A 179 -2.97 6.70 12.78
N SER A 180 -3.39 7.06 11.56
CA SER A 180 -2.51 7.17 10.39
C SER A 180 -1.36 8.15 10.57
N ILE A 181 -1.60 9.28 11.23
CA ILE A 181 -0.59 10.31 11.53
C ILE A 181 0.61 9.70 12.29
N PHE A 182 0.34 8.96 13.37
CA PHE A 182 1.40 8.35 14.18
C PHE A 182 1.99 7.10 13.53
N GLY A 183 1.15 6.32 12.86
CA GLY A 183 1.54 5.05 12.28
C GLY A 183 2.59 5.17 11.19
N ASN A 184 2.45 6.13 10.27
CA ASN A 184 3.41 6.27 9.18
C ASN A 184 4.80 6.68 9.66
N LEU A 185 4.87 7.54 10.68
CA LEU A 185 6.14 7.94 11.29
C LEU A 185 6.80 6.75 12.02
N PHE A 186 6.01 6.03 12.83
CA PHE A 186 6.50 4.91 13.62
C PHE A 186 7.00 3.75 12.74
N PHE A 187 6.18 3.29 11.79
CA PHE A 187 6.56 2.18 10.91
C PHE A 187 7.56 2.59 9.84
N GLY A 188 7.61 3.87 9.45
CA GLY A 188 8.70 4.39 8.63
C GLY A 188 10.06 4.26 9.34
N TRP A 189 10.16 4.75 10.58
CA TRP A 189 11.36 4.59 11.42
C TRP A 189 11.71 3.11 11.66
N MET A 190 10.71 2.29 12.01
CA MET A 190 10.91 0.87 12.26
C MET A 190 11.45 0.16 11.02
N SER A 191 10.93 0.52 9.84
CA SER A 191 11.36 -0.04 8.57
C SER A 191 12.79 0.33 8.20
N ASP A 192 13.22 1.55 8.49
CA ASP A 192 14.61 1.96 8.27
C ASP A 192 15.58 1.28 9.26
N ARG A 193 15.14 1.04 10.50
CA ARG A 193 16.00 0.48 11.56
C ARG A 193 16.16 -1.04 11.48
N TYR A 194 15.05 -1.75 11.29
CA TYR A 194 14.98 -3.22 11.38
C TYR A 194 14.89 -3.90 10.02
N GLY A 195 14.60 -3.17 8.95
CA GLY A 195 14.41 -3.70 7.60
C GLY A 195 12.97 -3.56 7.11
N ARG A 196 12.79 -3.65 5.79
CA ARG A 196 11.50 -3.48 5.12
C ARG A 196 10.64 -4.72 5.33
N ARG A 197 11.22 -5.91 5.13
CA ARG A 197 10.53 -7.20 5.28
C ARG A 197 9.96 -7.44 6.69
N PRO A 198 10.73 -7.41 7.80
CA PRO A 198 10.19 -7.71 9.13
C PRO A 198 9.13 -6.70 9.57
N THR A 199 9.26 -5.44 9.13
CA THR A 199 8.28 -4.40 9.43
C THR A 199 6.93 -4.67 8.77
N ILE A 200 6.93 -4.97 7.46
CA ILE A 200 5.70 -5.33 6.74
C ILE A 200 5.02 -6.56 7.37
N ILE A 201 5.80 -7.58 7.73
CA ILE A 201 5.28 -8.80 8.37
C ILE A 201 4.63 -8.48 9.71
N LEU A 202 5.29 -7.70 10.56
CA LEU A 202 4.73 -7.29 11.85
C LEU A 202 3.40 -6.52 11.67
N MET A 203 3.37 -5.60 10.72
CA MET A 203 2.17 -4.81 10.44
C MET A 203 0.99 -5.68 9.99
N ILE A 204 1.22 -6.62 9.06
CA ILE A 204 0.17 -7.56 8.61
C ILE A 204 -0.32 -8.42 9.79
N PHE A 205 0.61 -8.95 10.59
CA PHE A 205 0.28 -9.78 11.75
C PHE A 205 -0.57 -9.04 12.79
N LEU A 206 -0.29 -7.75 13.03
CA LEU A 206 -1.06 -6.93 13.97
C LEU A 206 -2.38 -6.43 13.36
N GLN A 207 -2.43 -6.15 12.06
CA GLN A 207 -3.61 -5.58 11.40
C GLN A 207 -4.76 -6.59 11.26
N VAL A 208 -4.47 -7.86 10.95
CA VAL A 208 -5.51 -8.90 10.78
C VAL A 208 -6.42 -9.06 12.01
N PRO A 209 -5.92 -9.30 13.24
CA PRO A 209 -6.78 -9.46 14.40
C PRO A 209 -7.55 -8.19 14.75
N LEU A 210 -6.93 -7.01 14.57
CA LEU A 210 -7.62 -5.72 14.76
C LEU A 210 -8.77 -5.55 13.77
N SER A 211 -8.55 -5.89 12.49
CA SER A 211 -9.60 -5.84 11.46
C SER A 211 -10.77 -6.77 11.81
N ILE A 212 -10.50 -8.00 12.25
CA ILE A 212 -11.55 -8.95 12.66
C ILE A 212 -12.30 -8.42 13.90
N ALA A 213 -11.57 -7.86 14.88
CA ALA A 213 -12.17 -7.29 16.10
C ALA A 213 -13.14 -6.14 15.79
N THR A 214 -12.90 -5.35 14.72
CA THR A 214 -13.85 -4.29 14.32
C THR A 214 -15.22 -4.81 13.87
N SER A 215 -15.35 -6.12 13.58
CA SER A 215 -16.63 -6.75 13.24
C SER A 215 -17.50 -7.05 14.46
N PHE A 216 -16.92 -7.02 15.67
CA PHE A 216 -17.64 -7.30 16.92
C PHE A 216 -17.51 -6.14 17.93
N PRO A 217 -17.91 -4.92 17.56
CA PRO A 217 -17.93 -3.83 18.52
C PRO A 217 -19.03 -4.08 19.55
N GLY A 218 -18.67 -4.18 20.83
CA GLY A 218 -19.67 -4.19 21.91
C GLY A 218 -20.34 -2.83 22.11
N SER A 219 -19.69 -1.76 21.66
CA SER A 219 -20.17 -0.38 21.69
C SER A 219 -19.55 0.40 20.53
N TYR A 220 -20.22 1.47 20.11
CA TYR A 220 -19.71 2.36 19.07
C TYR A 220 -18.37 3.02 19.46
N TRP A 221 -18.14 3.30 20.74
CA TRP A 221 -16.84 3.82 21.20
C TRP A 221 -15.72 2.79 21.03
N THR A 222 -16.01 1.51 21.30
CA THR A 222 -15.07 0.41 21.04
C THR A 222 -14.74 0.31 19.56
N TYR A 223 -15.74 0.47 18.68
CA TYR A 223 -15.53 0.54 17.24
C TYR A 223 -14.57 1.67 16.85
N ILE A 224 -14.78 2.89 17.36
CA ILE A 224 -13.90 4.03 17.11
C ILE A 224 -12.46 3.72 17.53
N VAL A 225 -12.27 3.20 18.75
CA VAL A 225 -10.93 2.87 19.26
C VAL A 225 -10.23 1.82 18.39
N LEU A 226 -10.92 0.74 18.03
CA LEU A 226 -10.38 -0.28 17.14
C LEU A 226 -10.04 0.29 15.75
N ARG A 227 -10.85 1.22 15.24
CA ARG A 227 -10.60 1.92 13.97
C ARG A 227 -9.40 2.86 14.04
N ILE A 228 -9.15 3.54 15.16
CA ILE A 228 -7.91 4.33 15.36
C ILE A 228 -6.69 3.41 15.27
N PHE A 229 -6.72 2.25 15.94
CA PHE A 229 -5.63 1.29 15.86
C PHE A 229 -5.44 0.71 14.46
N CYS A 230 -6.53 0.40 13.74
CA CYS A 230 -6.46 0.01 12.34
C CYS A 230 -5.87 1.13 11.45
N GLY A 231 -6.23 2.38 11.72
CA GLY A 231 -5.72 3.56 11.02
C GLY A 231 -4.21 3.74 11.13
N LEU A 232 -3.59 3.26 12.22
CA LEU A 232 -2.13 3.22 12.41
C LEU A 232 -1.42 2.49 11.27
N PHE A 233 -2.01 1.43 10.73
CA PHE A 233 -1.34 0.59 9.74
C PHE A 233 -1.58 1.07 8.31
N PHE A 234 -2.66 1.80 8.03
CA PHE A 234 -3.08 2.11 6.66
C PHE A 234 -1.99 2.76 5.79
N PRO A 235 -1.41 3.93 6.13
CA PRO A 235 -0.50 4.62 5.21
C PRO A 235 0.80 3.83 5.03
N ALA A 236 1.29 3.22 6.11
CA ALA A 236 2.54 2.47 6.08
C ALA A 236 2.39 1.13 5.34
N LEU A 237 1.24 0.46 5.42
CA LEU A 237 0.95 -0.76 4.65
C LEU A 237 0.85 -0.48 3.15
N TYR A 238 0.47 0.74 2.77
CA TYR A 238 0.48 1.16 1.37
C TYR A 238 1.90 1.58 0.92
N GLN A 239 2.60 2.39 1.72
CA GLN A 239 3.89 2.99 1.35
C GLN A 239 5.07 2.01 1.40
N LEU A 240 5.18 1.15 2.41
CA LEU A 240 6.36 0.30 2.59
C LEU A 240 6.50 -0.75 1.47
N PRO A 241 5.44 -1.47 1.05
CA PRO A 241 5.54 -2.38 -0.09
C PRO A 241 5.88 -1.63 -1.39
N PHE A 242 5.37 -0.42 -1.59
CA PHE A 242 5.74 0.42 -2.74
C PHE A 242 7.23 0.78 -2.73
N ILE A 243 7.77 1.20 -1.57
CA ILE A 243 9.21 1.49 -1.41
C ILE A 243 10.04 0.23 -1.68
N LEU A 244 9.66 -0.91 -1.10
CA LEU A 244 10.35 -2.18 -1.34
C LEU A 244 10.32 -2.57 -2.82
N ALA A 245 9.20 -2.33 -3.50
CA ALA A 245 9.07 -2.57 -4.94
C ALA A 245 10.04 -1.68 -5.74
N LEU A 246 10.12 -0.39 -5.41
CA LEU A 246 11.06 0.54 -6.06
C LEU A 246 12.53 0.18 -5.82
N GLU A 247 12.85 -0.33 -4.63
CA GLU A 247 14.21 -0.73 -4.26
C GLU A 247 14.65 -2.02 -4.96
N LEU A 248 13.70 -2.90 -5.32
CA LEU A 248 13.92 -4.16 -6.03
C LEU A 248 13.94 -4.03 -7.56
N MET A 249 13.24 -3.03 -8.10
CA MET A 249 13.06 -2.86 -9.55
C MET A 249 14.23 -2.11 -10.22
N PRO A 250 14.55 -2.44 -11.48
CA PRO A 250 15.51 -1.69 -12.27
C PRO A 250 14.98 -0.26 -12.55
N PRO A 251 15.88 0.74 -12.72
CA PRO A 251 15.49 2.14 -12.88
C PRO A 251 14.41 2.40 -13.94
N ALA A 252 14.50 1.75 -15.10
CA ALA A 252 13.56 1.93 -16.21
C ALA A 252 12.11 1.53 -15.88
N GLN A 253 11.90 0.58 -14.95
CA GLN A 253 10.57 0.08 -14.61
C GLN A 253 9.96 0.76 -13.38
N ARG A 254 10.70 1.65 -12.69
CA ARG A 254 10.22 2.33 -11.47
C ARG A 254 8.99 3.20 -11.70
N THR A 255 8.87 3.82 -12.88
CA THR A 255 7.71 4.65 -13.21
C THR A 255 6.44 3.80 -13.32
N ASN A 256 6.53 2.61 -13.91
CA ASN A 256 5.43 1.66 -14.01
C ASN A 256 4.92 1.27 -12.62
N ALA A 257 5.81 1.28 -11.61
CA ALA A 257 5.46 0.81 -10.29
C ALA A 257 4.36 1.65 -9.61
N GLY A 258 4.49 2.98 -9.64
CA GLY A 258 3.49 3.87 -9.01
C GLY A 258 2.13 3.79 -9.69
N ILE A 259 2.13 3.64 -11.02
CA ILE A 259 0.91 3.55 -11.83
C ILE A 259 0.15 2.25 -11.54
N VAL A 260 0.86 1.13 -11.51
CA VAL A 260 0.27 -0.19 -11.24
C VAL A 260 -0.35 -0.24 -9.85
N VAL A 261 0.32 0.30 -8.83
CA VAL A 261 -0.23 0.38 -7.47
C VAL A 261 -1.53 1.19 -7.46
N GLY A 262 -1.57 2.34 -8.13
CA GLY A 262 -2.78 3.15 -8.27
C GLY A 262 -3.93 2.39 -8.94
N MET A 263 -3.65 1.69 -10.05
CA MET A 263 -4.65 0.86 -10.73
C MET A 263 -5.23 -0.24 -9.83
N LEU A 264 -4.38 -0.90 -9.05
CA LEU A 264 -4.80 -1.95 -8.12
C LEU A 264 -5.60 -1.38 -6.94
N PHE A 265 -5.29 -0.16 -6.51
CA PHE A 265 -6.06 0.56 -5.49
C PHE A 265 -7.48 0.91 -6.00
N ALA A 266 -7.58 1.45 -7.21
CA ALA A 266 -8.88 1.72 -7.84
C ALA A 266 -9.69 0.46 -8.10
N THR A 267 -9.03 -0.63 -8.51
CA THR A 267 -9.65 -1.95 -8.64
C THR A 267 -10.18 -2.43 -7.28
N GLY A 268 -9.41 -2.23 -6.20
CA GLY A 268 -9.84 -2.49 -4.84
C GLY A 268 -11.10 -1.72 -4.45
N MET A 269 -11.20 -0.44 -4.77
CA MET A 269 -12.44 0.31 -4.51
C MET A 269 -13.65 -0.23 -5.29
N CYS A 270 -13.46 -0.63 -6.55
CA CYS A 270 -14.53 -1.25 -7.35
C CYS A 270 -14.98 -2.59 -6.73
N LEU A 271 -14.02 -3.42 -6.30
CA LEU A 271 -14.28 -4.69 -5.63
C LEU A 271 -15.01 -4.48 -4.30
N LEU A 272 -14.62 -3.45 -3.53
CA LEU A 272 -15.29 -3.10 -2.27
C LEU A 272 -16.75 -2.70 -2.52
N ALA A 273 -17.02 -1.87 -3.52
CA ALA A 273 -18.37 -1.46 -3.89
C ALA A 273 -19.25 -2.66 -4.25
N PHE A 274 -18.71 -3.56 -5.08
CA PHE A 274 -19.38 -4.78 -5.50
C PHE A 274 -19.68 -5.71 -4.29
N LEU A 275 -18.69 -5.88 -3.41
CA LEU A 275 -18.84 -6.67 -2.20
C LEU A 275 -19.88 -6.07 -1.24
N ALA A 276 -19.90 -4.75 -1.10
CA ALA A 276 -20.85 -4.03 -0.27
C ALA A 276 -22.29 -4.16 -0.81
N TYR A 277 -22.46 -4.15 -2.13
CA TYR A 277 -23.75 -4.41 -2.80
C TYR A 277 -24.27 -5.84 -2.54
N LEU A 278 -23.38 -6.84 -2.50
CA LEU A 278 -23.77 -8.21 -2.21
C LEU A 278 -24.12 -8.43 -0.74
N LEU A 279 -23.34 -7.87 0.18
CA LEU A 279 -23.43 -8.19 1.60
C LEU A 279 -24.42 -7.32 2.38
N ARG A 280 -24.69 -6.07 1.96
CA ARG A 280 -25.71 -5.10 2.46
C ARG A 280 -25.82 -4.90 3.98
N ASP A 281 -25.01 -5.57 4.78
CA ASP A 281 -25.03 -5.64 6.22
C ASP A 281 -23.61 -5.38 6.73
N TRP A 282 -23.47 -4.42 7.64
CA TRP A 282 -22.18 -3.92 8.10
C TRP A 282 -21.29 -5.01 8.71
N TYR A 283 -21.90 -6.00 9.36
CA TYR A 283 -21.18 -7.12 9.99
C TYR A 283 -20.43 -7.95 8.95
N TYR A 284 -21.14 -8.39 7.90
CA TYR A 284 -20.55 -9.18 6.84
C TYR A 284 -19.56 -8.37 5.99
N ILE A 285 -19.83 -7.08 5.75
CA ILE A 285 -18.88 -6.19 5.07
C ILE A 285 -17.57 -6.09 5.87
N SER A 286 -17.64 -5.87 7.19
CA SER A 286 -16.46 -5.77 8.05
C SER A 286 -15.64 -7.07 8.06
N LEU A 287 -16.31 -8.22 8.17
CA LEU A 287 -15.65 -9.52 8.12
C LEU A 287 -15.01 -9.79 6.76
N ALA A 288 -15.73 -9.51 5.67
CA ALA A 288 -15.24 -9.73 4.32
C ALA A 288 -14.05 -8.83 3.99
N THR A 289 -13.98 -7.62 4.56
CA THR A 289 -12.81 -6.74 4.39
C THR A 289 -11.54 -7.25 5.07
N SER A 290 -11.67 -8.20 6.00
CA SER A 290 -10.53 -8.84 6.67
C SER A 290 -9.92 -9.99 5.86
N ILE A 291 -10.68 -10.59 4.93
CA ILE A 291 -10.23 -11.73 4.11
C ILE A 291 -8.98 -11.42 3.27
N PRO A 292 -8.90 -10.28 2.55
CA PRO A 292 -7.70 -9.93 1.79
C PRO A 292 -6.46 -9.86 2.68
N PHE A 293 -6.58 -9.38 3.93
CA PHE A 293 -5.46 -9.33 4.88
C PHE A 293 -5.01 -10.72 5.34
N ILE A 294 -5.92 -11.68 5.48
CA ILE A 294 -5.56 -13.07 5.84
C ILE A 294 -4.77 -13.71 4.70
N LEU A 295 -5.16 -13.48 3.45
CA LEU A 295 -4.43 -13.98 2.28
C LEU A 295 -2.99 -13.44 2.22
N LEU A 296 -2.73 -12.24 2.78
CA LEU A 296 -1.37 -11.67 2.88
C LEU A 296 -0.44 -12.50 3.76
N TYR A 297 -0.95 -13.22 4.76
CA TYR A 297 -0.09 -13.99 5.67
C TYR A 297 0.68 -15.09 4.93
N GLY A 298 0.05 -15.74 3.95
CA GLY A 298 0.71 -16.75 3.11
C GLY A 298 1.83 -16.16 2.25
N PHE A 299 1.78 -14.86 1.95
CA PHE A 299 2.74 -14.19 1.07
C PHE A 299 4.04 -13.78 1.77
N VAL A 300 4.05 -13.74 3.10
CA VAL A 300 5.22 -13.43 3.95
C VAL A 300 6.43 -14.32 3.62
N PHE A 301 6.21 -15.54 3.18
CA PHE A 301 7.26 -16.49 2.83
C PHE A 301 7.99 -16.16 1.52
N ILE A 302 7.39 -15.38 0.63
CA ILE A 302 7.93 -15.06 -0.70
C ILE A 302 8.71 -13.73 -0.67
N LEU A 303 8.44 -12.87 0.31
CA LEU A 303 8.96 -11.51 0.38
C LEU A 303 10.48 -11.49 0.67
N PRO A 304 11.34 -10.98 -0.25
CA PRO A 304 12.74 -10.74 0.04
C PRO A 304 12.95 -9.47 0.88
N GLU A 305 14.11 -9.34 1.51
CA GLU A 305 14.56 -8.07 2.10
C GLU A 305 15.15 -7.17 1.01
N SER A 306 15.14 -5.86 1.24
CA SER A 306 15.71 -4.89 0.30
C SER A 306 17.24 -5.03 0.16
N PRO A 307 17.77 -5.28 -1.06
CA PRO A 307 19.22 -5.31 -1.28
C PRO A 307 19.90 -3.99 -0.94
N ARG A 308 19.23 -2.86 -1.19
CA ARG A 308 19.76 -1.51 -0.92
C ARG A 308 19.91 -1.27 0.57
N TRP A 309 18.90 -1.66 1.34
CA TRP A 309 18.93 -1.54 2.80
C TRP A 309 20.04 -2.41 3.39
N LEU A 310 20.21 -3.64 2.89
CA LEU A 310 21.26 -4.56 3.34
C LEU A 310 22.67 -3.98 3.13
N VAL A 311 22.97 -3.48 1.93
CA VAL A 311 24.25 -2.81 1.65
C VAL A 311 24.41 -1.55 2.50
N GLY A 312 23.35 -0.75 2.68
CA GLY A 312 23.37 0.43 3.56
C GLY A 312 23.66 0.12 5.03
N ARG A 313 23.48 -1.13 5.46
CA ARG A 313 23.80 -1.62 6.82
C ARG A 313 25.14 -2.36 6.89
N GLY A 314 25.92 -2.37 5.81
CA GLY A 314 27.19 -3.10 5.71
C GLY A 314 27.05 -4.57 5.32
N ARG A 315 25.83 -5.13 5.32
CA ARG A 315 25.53 -6.55 5.09
C ARG A 315 25.55 -6.92 3.61
N ILE A 316 26.72 -6.83 2.99
CA ILE A 316 26.91 -7.01 1.54
C ILE A 316 26.61 -8.45 1.11
N ALA A 317 27.04 -9.45 1.89
CA ALA A 317 26.84 -10.86 1.60
C ALA A 317 25.34 -11.25 1.53
N ASP A 318 24.53 -10.70 2.44
CA ASP A 318 23.08 -10.91 2.44
C ASP A 318 22.42 -10.26 1.23
N ALA A 319 22.87 -9.07 0.82
CA ALA A 319 22.36 -8.39 -0.36
C ALA A 319 22.64 -9.21 -1.63
N GLU A 320 23.85 -9.77 -1.74
CA GLU A 320 24.23 -10.67 -2.83
C GLU A 320 23.34 -11.92 -2.87
N LYS A 321 23.09 -12.54 -1.70
CA LYS A 321 22.22 -13.72 -1.59
C LYS A 321 20.80 -13.44 -2.10
N VAL A 322 20.24 -12.27 -1.80
CA VAL A 322 18.92 -11.86 -2.31
C VAL A 322 18.94 -11.74 -3.83
N LEU A 323 19.91 -11.02 -4.40
CA LEU A 323 20.03 -10.83 -5.85
C LEU A 323 20.25 -12.15 -6.59
N ARG A 324 21.08 -13.04 -6.04
CA ARG A 324 21.31 -14.39 -6.59
C ARG A 324 20.06 -15.26 -6.55
N ASN A 325 19.23 -15.17 -5.51
CA ASN A 325 17.96 -15.90 -5.45
C ASN A 325 16.97 -15.40 -6.51
N ILE A 326 16.91 -14.09 -6.74
CA ILE A 326 16.09 -13.48 -7.79
C ILE A 326 16.59 -13.91 -9.17
N ALA A 327 17.91 -13.83 -9.41
CA ALA A 327 18.54 -14.27 -10.64
C ALA A 327 18.30 -15.76 -10.90
N GLY A 328 18.48 -16.61 -9.88
CA GLY A 328 18.25 -18.05 -9.97
C GLY A 328 16.82 -18.41 -10.36
N LYS A 329 15.81 -17.72 -9.80
CA LYS A 329 14.41 -17.86 -10.23
C LYS A 329 14.18 -17.39 -11.66
N ASN A 330 14.95 -16.40 -12.13
CA ASN A 330 14.93 -15.91 -13.49
C ASN A 330 15.80 -16.74 -14.47
N ASN A 331 16.31 -17.92 -14.05
CA ASN A 331 17.22 -18.78 -14.80
C ASN A 331 18.58 -18.12 -15.15
N ILE A 332 19.01 -17.14 -14.37
CA ILE A 332 20.30 -16.44 -14.51
C ILE A 332 21.20 -16.90 -13.36
N ALA A 333 22.38 -17.45 -13.68
CA ALA A 333 23.38 -17.82 -12.68
C ALA A 333 24.37 -16.66 -12.48
N LEU A 334 24.36 -16.07 -11.28
CA LEU A 334 25.35 -15.07 -10.86
C LEU A 334 26.44 -15.73 -9.98
N PRO A 335 27.74 -15.50 -10.25
CA PRO A 335 28.84 -16.05 -9.46
C PRO A 335 28.84 -15.50 -8.03
N ARG A 336 29.51 -16.19 -7.09
CA ARG A 336 29.70 -15.70 -5.73
C ARG A 336 30.69 -14.53 -5.73
N GLY A 337 30.45 -13.51 -4.91
CA GLY A 337 31.30 -12.31 -4.83
C GLY A 337 31.10 -11.33 -5.99
N PHE A 338 30.11 -11.54 -6.87
CA PHE A 338 29.92 -10.70 -8.06
C PHE A 338 29.71 -9.22 -7.70
N LEU A 339 29.04 -8.95 -6.57
CA LEU A 339 28.69 -7.59 -6.16
C LEU A 339 29.95 -6.82 -5.69
N LEU A 340 30.91 -7.53 -5.08
CA LEU A 340 32.23 -6.99 -4.73
C LEU A 340 33.12 -6.79 -5.97
N GLU A 341 33.10 -7.73 -6.91
CA GLU A 341 33.83 -7.60 -8.17
C GLU A 341 33.31 -6.40 -8.99
N LEU A 342 31.99 -6.23 -9.00
CA LEU A 342 31.35 -5.06 -9.60
C LEU A 342 31.75 -3.76 -8.90
N HIS A 343 31.84 -3.76 -7.56
CA HIS A 343 32.33 -2.61 -6.80
C HIS A 343 33.77 -2.24 -7.13
N LYS A 344 34.66 -3.23 -7.13
CA LYS A 344 36.09 -3.03 -7.43
C LYS A 344 36.28 -2.44 -8.83
N THR A 345 35.62 -3.03 -9.83
CA THR A 345 35.73 -2.57 -11.22
C THR A 345 35.19 -1.15 -11.43
N ILE A 346 34.07 -0.80 -10.78
CA ILE A 346 33.51 0.55 -10.85
C ILE A 346 34.42 1.58 -10.18
N LYS A 347 35.01 1.24 -9.03
CA LYS A 347 35.94 2.12 -8.33
C LYS A 347 37.22 2.36 -9.13
N GLU A 348 37.76 1.32 -9.76
CA GLU A 348 38.92 1.43 -10.67
C GLU A 348 38.62 2.34 -11.87
N GLU A 349 37.42 2.22 -12.47
CA GLU A 349 36.99 3.12 -13.55
C GLU A 349 36.90 4.58 -13.11
N ASP A 350 36.32 4.85 -11.94
CA ASP A 350 36.18 6.20 -11.42
C ASP A 350 37.56 6.83 -11.09
N GLU A 351 38.51 6.03 -10.56
CA GLU A 351 39.89 6.46 -10.32
C GLU A 351 40.67 6.72 -11.63
N LEU A 352 40.45 5.92 -12.68
CA LEU A 352 41.01 6.12 -14.02
C LEU A 352 40.45 7.37 -14.73
N GLU A 353 39.17 7.68 -14.53
CA GLU A 353 38.55 8.90 -15.06
C GLU A 353 39.13 10.15 -14.38
N LEU A 354 39.34 10.10 -13.05
CA LEU A 354 39.98 11.15 -12.26
C LEU A 354 41.45 11.38 -12.66
N SER A 355 42.19 10.30 -12.88
CA SER A 355 43.59 10.33 -13.34
C SER A 355 43.75 11.00 -14.72
N ASN A 356 42.78 10.84 -15.61
CA ASN A 356 42.84 11.38 -16.97
C ASN A 356 42.39 12.85 -17.08
N GLY A 357 42.13 13.54 -15.96
CA GLY A 357 41.70 14.95 -15.95
C GLY A 357 40.36 15.18 -16.64
N ARG A 358 39.57 14.13 -16.88
CA ARG A 358 38.24 14.23 -17.46
C ARG A 358 37.24 14.32 -16.31
N VAL A 359 36.65 15.49 -16.14
CA VAL A 359 35.46 15.65 -15.28
C VAL A 359 34.43 14.62 -15.75
N PRO A 360 33.78 13.85 -14.85
CA PRO A 360 32.79 12.85 -15.23
C PRO A 360 31.63 13.58 -15.90
N ASN A 361 31.62 13.56 -17.24
CA ASN A 361 30.62 14.20 -18.04
C ASN A 361 29.57 13.13 -18.34
N MET A 362 28.35 13.37 -17.90
CA MET A 362 27.16 12.51 -17.96
C MET A 362 26.73 12.09 -19.38
N ARG A 363 27.55 12.34 -20.40
CA ARG A 363 27.24 12.36 -21.84
C ARG A 363 27.77 11.19 -22.67
N ARG A 364 28.22 10.09 -22.05
CA ARG A 364 28.69 8.89 -22.79
C ARG A 364 27.88 7.65 -22.42
N THR A 365 26.64 7.61 -22.87
CA THR A 365 25.75 6.44 -22.74
C THR A 365 25.91 5.45 -23.91
N SER A 366 25.99 5.91 -25.17
CA SER A 366 25.90 4.98 -26.33
C SER A 366 27.12 4.08 -26.61
N LEU A 367 28.35 4.52 -26.27
CA LEU A 367 29.57 3.69 -26.39
C LEU A 367 29.77 2.77 -25.16
N ARG A 368 29.09 3.06 -24.05
CA ARG A 368 29.16 2.28 -22.80
C ARG A 368 28.28 1.03 -22.90
N ASP A 369 27.13 1.14 -23.55
CA ASP A 369 26.16 0.04 -23.72
C ASP A 369 26.72 -1.16 -24.51
N GLN A 370 27.56 -0.96 -25.55
CA GLN A 370 28.18 -2.07 -26.29
C GLN A 370 29.28 -2.83 -25.51
N HIS A 371 30.03 -2.13 -24.66
CA HIS A 371 31.05 -2.74 -23.80
C HIS A 371 30.39 -3.47 -22.62
N ILE A 372 29.30 -2.90 -22.10
CA ILE A 372 28.43 -3.48 -21.08
C ILE A 372 27.74 -4.74 -21.63
N GLU A 373 27.17 -4.75 -22.83
CA GLU A 373 26.56 -5.95 -23.42
C GLU A 373 27.54 -7.11 -23.59
N ARG A 374 28.80 -6.82 -24.01
CA ARG A 374 29.87 -7.83 -24.05
C ARG A 374 30.25 -8.33 -22.64
N ARG A 375 30.39 -7.44 -21.64
CA ARG A 375 30.65 -7.81 -20.22
C ARG A 375 29.54 -8.67 -19.62
N ILE A 376 28.27 -8.31 -19.85
CA ILE A 376 27.10 -9.06 -19.37
C ILE A 376 27.04 -10.43 -20.04
N SER A 377 27.38 -10.54 -21.33
CA SER A 377 27.45 -11.85 -21.99
C SER A 377 28.50 -12.76 -21.33
N ASN A 378 29.69 -12.22 -21.01
CA ASN A 378 30.77 -13.00 -20.39
C ASN A 378 30.44 -13.48 -18.96
N MET A 379 29.73 -12.67 -18.16
CA MET A 379 29.31 -13.04 -16.79
C MET A 379 28.14 -14.03 -16.76
N THR A 380 27.29 -14.05 -17.79
CA THR A 380 26.09 -14.92 -17.85
C THR A 380 26.36 -16.29 -18.50
N THR A 381 27.48 -16.46 -19.22
CA THR A 381 27.84 -17.70 -19.93
C THR A 381 28.69 -18.71 -19.15
N PHE A 382 28.90 -18.56 -17.84
CA PHE A 382 29.62 -19.57 -17.08
C PHE A 382 28.73 -20.79 -16.78
N LYS A 383 28.46 -21.62 -17.81
CA LYS A 383 28.23 -23.05 -17.60
C LYS A 383 29.58 -23.63 -17.17
N PRO A 384 29.73 -24.22 -15.97
CA PRO A 384 30.94 -24.97 -15.67
C PRO A 384 31.05 -26.07 -16.72
N ASP A 385 32.10 -25.99 -17.54
CA ASP A 385 32.36 -26.97 -18.58
C ASP A 385 32.85 -28.24 -17.88
N PHE A 386 31.91 -29.13 -17.51
CA PHE A 386 32.20 -30.39 -16.83
C PHE A 386 33.21 -31.25 -17.60
N LYS A 387 33.34 -31.04 -18.92
CA LYS A 387 34.38 -31.62 -19.75
C LYS A 387 35.79 -31.15 -19.37
N ARG A 388 35.97 -29.86 -19.10
CA ARG A 388 37.28 -29.29 -18.75
C ARG A 388 37.72 -29.69 -17.34
N ILE A 389 36.76 -29.85 -16.42
CA ILE A 389 37.02 -30.39 -15.06
C ILE A 389 37.32 -31.90 -15.12
N ALA A 390 36.69 -32.64 -16.04
CA ALA A 390 37.01 -34.05 -16.29
C ALA A 390 38.40 -34.22 -16.93
N GLU A 391 38.76 -33.37 -17.91
CA GLU A 391 40.09 -33.34 -18.54
C GLU A 391 41.20 -32.99 -17.53
N ILE A 392 40.95 -32.02 -16.64
CA ILE A 392 41.89 -31.67 -15.56
C ILE A 392 42.04 -32.82 -14.54
N ASN A 393 40.97 -33.55 -14.25
CA ASN A 393 41.03 -34.73 -13.37
C ASN A 393 41.73 -35.92 -14.04
N GLU A 394 41.62 -36.09 -15.36
CA GLU A 394 42.41 -37.06 -16.12
C GLU A 394 43.90 -36.68 -16.16
N GLU A 395 44.23 -35.41 -16.40
CA GLU A 395 45.62 -34.91 -16.33
C GLU A 395 46.24 -35.08 -14.93
N ILE A 396 45.47 -34.85 -13.86
CA ILE A 396 45.92 -35.06 -12.48
C ILE A 396 46.12 -36.55 -12.19
N ASN A 397 45.26 -37.44 -12.70
CA ASN A 397 45.40 -38.88 -12.53
C ASN A 397 46.59 -39.46 -13.32
N GLU A 398 46.86 -38.98 -14.53
CA GLU A 398 48.07 -39.33 -15.27
C GLU A 398 49.34 -38.86 -14.55
N ARG A 399 49.34 -37.62 -14.02
CA ARG A 399 50.47 -37.07 -13.25
C ARG A 399 50.74 -37.86 -11.98
N ASN A 400 49.69 -38.33 -11.30
CA ASN A 400 49.80 -39.17 -10.10
C ASN A 400 50.26 -40.60 -10.40
N SER A 401 49.93 -41.15 -11.58
CA SER A 401 50.43 -42.46 -12.03
C SER A 401 51.94 -42.43 -12.35
N LEU A 402 52.44 -41.30 -12.87
CA LEU A 402 53.87 -41.07 -13.14
C LEU A 402 54.68 -40.87 -11.85
N LEU A 403 54.08 -40.33 -10.80
CA LEU A 403 54.71 -40.14 -9.48
C LEU A 403 54.86 -41.45 -8.68
N ASN A 404 54.07 -42.49 -8.99
CA ASN A 404 54.09 -43.78 -8.27
C ASN A 404 55.13 -44.80 -8.79
N VAL A 405 55.89 -44.49 -9.84
CA VAL A 405 56.92 -45.40 -10.39
C VAL A 405 58.31 -45.20 -9.74
N ASN A 406 58.54 -44.11 -9.00
CA ASN A 406 59.89 -43.71 -8.59
C ASN A 406 60.33 -44.05 -7.16
N ASN A 407 59.59 -44.84 -6.38
CA ASN A 407 60.04 -45.24 -5.04
C ASN A 407 59.98 -46.76 -4.81
N THR A 408 60.91 -47.50 -5.42
CA THR A 408 61.25 -48.88 -5.02
C THR A 408 62.78 -49.05 -4.94
N THR A 409 63.34 -48.88 -3.74
CA THR A 409 64.69 -49.30 -3.26
C THR A 409 64.79 -48.74 -1.82
N GLU A 410 65.01 -49.42 -0.70
CA GLU A 410 65.57 -50.73 -0.32
C GLU A 410 64.93 -51.19 1.02
N LYS A 411 64.95 -52.50 1.29
CA LYS A 411 64.55 -53.20 2.54
C LYS A 411 65.76 -53.26 3.55
N PRO A 412 65.69 -53.97 4.70
CA PRO A 412 64.82 -53.84 5.88
C PRO A 412 65.64 -53.81 7.21
N VAL A 413 65.04 -53.47 8.36
CA VAL A 413 65.54 -53.91 9.68
C VAL A 413 64.37 -54.42 10.51
N GLU A 414 64.58 -55.63 11.04
CA GLU A 414 63.70 -56.56 11.74
C GLU A 414 63.02 -56.00 13.01
N ILE A 415 61.85 -56.53 13.36
CA ILE A 415 61.68 -57.45 14.49
C ILE A 415 60.42 -58.30 14.23
N ASP A 416 60.63 -59.61 14.42
CA ASP A 416 59.82 -60.75 13.99
C ASP A 416 58.42 -60.90 14.58
N GLU A 417 57.64 -61.60 13.76
CA GLU A 417 56.35 -62.23 13.99
C GLU A 417 56.42 -63.36 15.03
N ASN A 418 55.27 -63.60 15.69
CA ASN A 418 54.91 -64.94 16.12
C ASN A 418 53.65 -65.37 15.36
N GLU A 419 53.84 -66.29 14.42
CA GLU A 419 52.84 -67.05 13.69
C GLU A 419 52.27 -68.22 14.51
N SER A 420 51.00 -68.55 14.28
CA SER A 420 50.52 -69.92 13.93
C SER A 420 48.99 -69.97 13.82
N GLN A 421 48.47 -70.05 12.58
CA GLN A 421 47.76 -71.18 11.94
C GLN A 421 46.49 -71.67 12.64
N THR A 422 45.30 -71.71 12.01
CA THR A 422 44.99 -72.64 10.91
C THR A 422 43.73 -72.26 10.11
N SER A 423 43.79 -72.60 8.81
CA SER A 423 42.78 -72.52 7.74
C SER A 423 41.48 -73.33 8.00
N ASN A 424 40.32 -72.81 7.57
CA ASN A 424 39.55 -73.43 6.45
C ASN A 424 38.25 -72.68 6.05
N LYS A 425 38.20 -72.38 4.75
CA LYS A 425 37.04 -72.35 3.82
C LYS A 425 35.97 -71.24 3.90
N THR A 426 35.69 -70.78 2.67
CA THR A 426 34.44 -70.26 2.09
C THR A 426 34.06 -68.79 2.30
N ASN A 427 34.22 -68.03 1.22
CA ASN A 427 33.34 -66.98 0.71
C ASN A 427 32.63 -66.10 1.75
N THR A 428 33.35 -65.10 2.25
CA THR A 428 32.76 -63.88 2.76
C THR A 428 33.50 -62.70 2.16
N ILE A 429 32.72 -61.82 1.53
CA ILE A 429 33.10 -60.52 1.01
C ILE A 429 33.87 -59.80 2.13
N ASP A 430 35.19 -59.71 2.00
CA ASP A 430 36.02 -59.28 3.12
C ASP A 430 35.91 -57.78 3.32
N SER A 431 35.22 -57.45 4.41
CA SER A 431 34.85 -56.12 4.84
C SER A 431 36.05 -55.18 5.01
N GLY A 432 37.29 -55.67 5.10
CA GLY A 432 38.49 -54.88 5.42
C GLY A 432 38.93 -53.86 4.36
N VAL A 433 38.80 -54.17 3.06
CA VAL A 433 39.10 -53.20 1.99
C VAL A 433 37.98 -52.15 1.94
N ILE A 434 36.74 -52.54 2.21
CA ILE A 434 35.65 -51.60 2.43
C ILE A 434 35.89 -50.79 3.72
N THR A 435 36.51 -51.33 4.78
CA THR A 435 36.84 -50.59 6.01
C THR A 435 38.00 -49.61 5.82
N GLN A 436 39.07 -49.97 5.09
CA GLN A 436 40.16 -49.03 4.79
C GLN A 436 39.78 -48.01 3.72
N MET A 437 39.02 -48.41 2.69
CA MET A 437 38.49 -47.49 1.69
C MET A 437 37.39 -46.61 2.29
N SER A 438 36.58 -47.10 3.24
CA SER A 438 35.65 -46.26 4.01
C SER A 438 36.33 -45.44 5.10
N PHE A 439 37.49 -45.85 5.62
CA PHE A 439 38.32 -45.06 6.54
C PHE A 439 39.04 -43.94 5.80
N LEU A 440 39.64 -44.20 4.64
CA LEU A 440 40.23 -43.18 3.76
C LEU A 440 39.15 -42.30 3.13
N ARG A 441 37.96 -42.84 2.81
CA ARG A 441 36.78 -42.06 2.40
C ARG A 441 36.21 -41.26 3.57
N ARG A 442 36.22 -41.75 4.82
CA ARG A 442 35.85 -40.98 6.01
C ARG A 442 36.89 -39.92 6.35
N LYS A 443 38.18 -40.19 6.14
CA LYS A 443 39.27 -39.24 6.39
C LYS A 443 39.32 -38.16 5.30
N SER A 444 39.04 -38.50 4.04
CA SER A 444 38.85 -37.53 2.96
C SER A 444 37.52 -36.78 3.09
N ILE A 445 36.41 -37.40 3.48
CA ILE A 445 35.17 -36.67 3.83
C ILE A 445 35.37 -35.81 5.07
N GLN A 446 36.17 -36.22 6.05
CA GLN A 446 36.53 -35.38 7.20
C GLN A 446 37.44 -34.24 6.79
N ILE A 447 38.39 -34.45 5.86
CA ILE A 447 39.25 -33.38 5.34
C ILE A 447 38.44 -32.44 4.46
N VAL A 448 37.51 -32.93 3.63
CA VAL A 448 36.59 -32.13 2.82
C VAL A 448 35.59 -31.41 3.71
N ASN A 449 35.01 -32.03 4.74
CA ASN A 449 34.15 -31.33 5.71
C ASN A 449 34.94 -30.36 6.57
N ARG A 450 36.23 -30.63 6.84
CA ARG A 450 37.13 -29.72 7.56
C ARG A 450 37.63 -28.58 6.67
N LEU A 451 37.72 -28.78 5.35
CA LEU A 451 37.98 -27.77 4.33
C LEU A 451 36.73 -26.95 4.01
N ILE A 452 35.54 -27.56 3.98
CA ILE A 452 34.25 -26.89 3.88
C ILE A 452 33.98 -26.11 5.17
N SER A 453 34.34 -26.64 6.35
CA SER A 453 34.25 -25.86 7.59
C SER A 453 35.31 -24.78 7.65
N TYR A 454 36.50 -24.97 7.05
CA TYR A 454 37.50 -23.91 6.90
C TYR A 454 37.06 -22.86 5.88
N GLU A 455 36.43 -23.24 4.76
CA GLU A 455 35.79 -22.32 3.81
C GLU A 455 34.57 -21.64 4.44
N GLU A 456 33.79 -22.31 5.29
CA GLU A 456 32.69 -21.68 6.05
C GLU A 456 33.21 -20.75 7.15
N ASP A 457 34.31 -21.09 7.82
CA ASP A 457 34.94 -20.25 8.86
C ASP A 457 35.73 -19.08 8.23
N ASP A 458 36.39 -19.28 7.10
CA ASP A 458 37.02 -18.24 6.27
C ASP A 458 35.95 -17.40 5.55
N ASP A 459 34.82 -17.97 5.11
CA ASP A 459 33.65 -17.24 4.60
C ASP A 459 33.02 -16.42 5.73
N VAL A 460 32.87 -16.95 6.95
CA VAL A 460 32.36 -16.20 8.12
C VAL A 460 33.34 -15.11 8.53
N PHE A 461 34.64 -15.35 8.45
CA PHE A 461 35.69 -14.39 8.76
C PHE A 461 35.83 -13.31 7.68
N GLU A 462 35.76 -13.64 6.38
CA GLU A 462 35.69 -12.69 5.27
C GLU A 462 34.39 -11.90 5.30
N ASN A 463 33.23 -12.52 5.56
CA ASN A 463 31.95 -11.83 5.76
C ASN A 463 32.04 -10.84 6.95
N LYS A 464 32.74 -11.20 8.02
CA LYS A 464 32.94 -10.35 9.20
C LYS A 464 33.94 -9.21 8.94
N ILE A 465 35.02 -9.47 8.19
CA ILE A 465 35.96 -8.43 7.72
C ILE A 465 35.28 -7.49 6.71
N MET A 466 34.40 -8.00 5.85
CA MET A 466 33.59 -7.24 4.91
C MET A 466 32.58 -6.32 5.61
N ASP A 467 31.94 -6.80 6.68
CA ASP A 467 31.02 -6.00 7.49
C ASP A 467 31.77 -4.91 8.29
N ASP A 468 33.00 -5.19 8.75
CA ASP A 468 33.82 -4.27 9.56
C ASP A 468 34.48 -3.15 8.72
N GLN A 469 34.90 -3.40 7.46
CA GLN A 469 35.61 -2.43 6.62
C GLN A 469 34.76 -1.24 6.11
N ASN A 470 33.43 -1.30 6.23
CA ASN A 470 32.50 -0.23 5.83
C ASN A 470 31.75 0.44 7.01
N SER A 471 32.07 0.10 8.26
CA SER A 471 31.20 0.42 9.40
C SER A 471 31.35 1.85 9.98
N GLU A 472 32.34 2.65 9.61
CA GLU A 472 32.57 3.96 10.24
C GLU A 472 32.84 5.07 9.22
N GLY A 473 31.84 5.91 8.91
CA GLY A 473 32.09 7.16 8.17
C GLY A 473 30.87 7.98 7.73
N ASP A 474 30.11 7.51 6.74
CA ASP A 474 29.37 8.44 5.85
C ASP A 474 27.83 8.41 5.92
N CYS A 475 27.20 7.63 6.81
CA CYS A 475 25.74 7.38 6.77
C CYS A 475 24.95 7.72 8.04
N LYS A 476 25.30 8.78 8.77
CA LYS A 476 24.43 9.33 9.83
C LYS A 476 23.79 10.65 9.37
N ALA A 477 22.77 10.57 8.52
CA ALA A 477 21.88 11.70 8.28
C ALA A 477 20.81 11.74 9.38
N SER A 478 20.69 12.89 10.05
CA SER A 478 19.60 13.15 10.99
C SER A 478 18.35 13.60 10.23
N PRO A 479 17.12 13.25 10.66
CA PRO A 479 15.90 13.75 10.03
C PRO A 479 15.85 15.29 9.97
N LEU A 480 16.52 15.97 10.91
CA LEU A 480 16.61 17.42 10.96
C LEU A 480 17.50 18.03 9.85
N ASP A 481 18.36 17.23 9.21
CA ASP A 481 19.23 17.70 8.12
C ASP A 481 18.42 18.11 6.88
N VAL A 482 17.17 17.65 6.75
CA VAL A 482 16.22 18.11 5.70
C VAL A 482 16.02 19.63 5.75
N PHE A 483 16.01 20.22 6.95
CA PHE A 483 15.80 21.65 7.14
C PHE A 483 17.10 22.47 7.07
N ARG A 484 18.25 21.80 7.09
CA ARG A 484 19.58 22.43 7.05
C ARG A 484 19.95 22.91 5.65
N TYR A 485 19.62 22.12 4.63
CA TYR A 485 19.95 22.38 3.23
C TYR A 485 18.83 23.19 2.55
N PRO A 486 19.11 24.38 1.96
CA PRO A 486 18.08 25.29 1.52
C PRO A 486 17.28 24.80 0.29
N ASN A 487 17.93 24.13 -0.68
CA ASN A 487 17.22 23.58 -1.84
C ASN A 487 16.38 22.36 -1.45
N ILE A 488 16.93 21.45 -0.64
CA ILE A 488 16.19 20.30 -0.10
C ILE A 488 14.97 20.76 0.71
N ARG A 489 15.14 21.75 1.60
CA ARG A 489 14.06 22.33 2.39
C ARG A 489 12.95 22.90 1.53
N LYS A 490 13.30 23.64 0.46
CA LYS A 490 12.31 24.20 -0.47
C LYS A 490 11.49 23.09 -1.14
N LYS A 491 12.15 22.05 -1.67
CA LYS A 491 11.47 20.90 -2.29
C LYS A 491 10.57 20.19 -1.29
N PHE A 492 11.07 19.95 -0.07
CA PHE A 492 10.33 19.28 0.98
C PHE A 492 9.04 20.01 1.36
N LEU A 493 9.08 21.34 1.53
CA LEU A 493 7.90 22.14 1.85
C LEU A 493 6.87 22.13 0.72
N ILE A 494 7.31 22.24 -0.53
CA ILE A 494 6.42 22.19 -1.71
C ILE A 494 5.77 20.80 -1.81
N LEU A 495 6.56 19.73 -1.69
CA LEU A 495 6.05 18.36 -1.75
C LEU A 495 5.05 18.07 -0.62
N THR A 496 5.32 18.59 0.58
CA THR A 496 4.42 18.45 1.72
C THR A 496 3.08 19.17 1.47
N PHE A 497 3.12 20.40 0.97
CA PHE A 497 1.90 21.14 0.60
C PHE A 497 1.11 20.41 -0.49
N ASN A 498 1.79 19.93 -1.53
CA ASN A 498 1.16 19.16 -2.61
C ASN A 498 0.49 17.89 -2.09
N TRP A 499 1.12 17.19 -1.13
CA TRP A 499 0.53 16.01 -0.52
C TRP A 499 -0.75 16.35 0.27
N VAL A 500 -0.70 17.40 1.09
CA VAL A 500 -1.89 17.87 1.83
C VAL A 500 -3.01 18.20 0.85
N ALA A 501 -2.72 19.02 -0.17
CA ALA A 501 -3.72 19.50 -1.10
C ALA A 501 -4.36 18.37 -1.93
N ILE A 502 -3.56 17.50 -2.56
CA ILE A 502 -4.10 16.38 -3.35
C ILE A 502 -4.71 15.33 -2.43
N GLY A 503 -4.10 15.04 -1.28
CA GLY A 503 -4.63 14.08 -0.33
C GLY A 503 -6.03 14.47 0.15
N VAL A 504 -6.21 15.73 0.53
CA VAL A 504 -7.53 16.28 0.89
C VAL A 504 -8.49 16.23 -0.29
N ALA A 505 -8.05 16.64 -1.48
CA ALA A 505 -8.88 16.65 -2.68
C ALA A 505 -9.39 15.24 -3.03
N TYR A 506 -8.49 14.26 -3.11
CA TYR A 506 -8.78 12.88 -3.45
C TYR A 506 -9.73 12.23 -2.44
N ASN A 507 -9.39 12.28 -1.14
CA ASN A 507 -10.20 11.62 -0.12
C ASN A 507 -11.56 12.31 0.05
N SER A 508 -11.65 13.63 -0.04
CA SER A 508 -12.92 14.34 0.06
C SER A 508 -13.83 14.05 -1.14
N LEU A 509 -13.31 13.99 -2.37
CA LEU A 509 -14.09 13.58 -3.55
C LEU A 509 -14.61 12.13 -3.42
N SER A 510 -13.77 11.23 -2.89
CA SER A 510 -14.17 9.84 -2.62
C SER A 510 -15.25 9.74 -1.55
N TYR A 511 -15.17 10.51 -0.47
CA TYR A 511 -16.21 10.55 0.57
C TYR A 511 -17.48 11.31 0.16
N ASN A 512 -17.39 12.25 -0.79
CA ASN A 512 -18.56 12.98 -1.31
C ASN A 512 -19.37 12.20 -2.36
N THR A 513 -18.89 11.03 -2.77
CA THR A 513 -19.51 10.24 -3.85
C THR A 513 -20.96 9.81 -3.56
N PRO A 514 -21.36 9.44 -2.33
CA PRO A 514 -22.77 9.17 -2.00
C PRO A 514 -23.71 10.39 -2.17
N ASN A 515 -23.18 11.62 -2.08
CA ASN A 515 -23.99 12.85 -2.21
C ASN A 515 -24.38 13.19 -3.65
N LEU A 516 -24.02 12.34 -4.63
CA LEU A 516 -24.25 12.58 -6.05
C LEU A 516 -25.68 12.21 -6.53
N GLY A 517 -26.54 11.73 -5.62
CA GLY A 517 -27.96 11.47 -5.91
C GLY A 517 -28.23 10.18 -6.70
N VAL A 518 -27.27 9.24 -6.69
CA VAL A 518 -27.37 7.89 -7.26
C VAL A 518 -27.15 6.89 -6.13
N ASP A 519 -27.62 5.64 -6.26
CA ASP A 519 -27.37 4.57 -5.29
C ASP A 519 -25.91 4.55 -4.81
N ASP A 520 -25.69 4.57 -3.49
CA ASP A 520 -24.35 4.69 -2.87
C ASP A 520 -23.33 3.68 -3.42
N TYR A 521 -23.76 2.43 -3.62
CA TYR A 521 -22.93 1.36 -4.18
C TYR A 521 -22.49 1.65 -5.60
N LEU A 522 -23.43 2.08 -6.45
CA LEU A 522 -23.18 2.38 -7.85
C LEU A 522 -22.31 3.64 -7.98
N ALA A 523 -22.62 4.68 -7.20
CA ALA A 523 -21.84 5.90 -7.16
C ALA A 523 -20.37 5.61 -6.80
N PHE A 524 -20.14 4.82 -5.75
CA PHE A 524 -18.78 4.45 -5.32
C PHE A 524 -18.05 3.58 -6.34
N PHE A 525 -18.76 2.63 -6.98
CA PHE A 525 -18.21 1.82 -8.07
C PHE A 525 -17.80 2.67 -9.28
N ILE A 526 -18.66 3.56 -9.75
CA ILE A 526 -18.35 4.51 -10.84
C ILE A 526 -17.15 5.36 -10.45
N GLY A 527 -17.12 5.84 -9.21
CA GLY A 527 -15.99 6.60 -8.68
C GLY A 527 -14.66 5.85 -8.78
N GLY A 528 -14.60 4.57 -8.41
CA GLY A 528 -13.41 3.74 -8.58
C GLY A 528 -13.09 3.43 -10.04
N ALA A 529 -14.11 3.17 -10.87
CA ALA A 529 -13.94 2.83 -12.28
C ALA A 529 -13.37 4.01 -13.09
N VAL A 530 -13.75 5.24 -12.74
CA VAL A 530 -13.26 6.49 -13.37
C VAL A 530 -11.76 6.71 -13.11
N GLU A 531 -11.19 6.15 -12.04
CA GLU A 531 -9.76 6.28 -11.75
C GLU A 531 -8.89 5.40 -12.64
N LEU A 532 -9.38 4.24 -13.11
CA LEU A 532 -8.63 3.33 -13.98
C LEU A 532 -8.11 3.99 -15.27
N PRO A 533 -8.94 4.65 -16.11
CA PRO A 533 -8.44 5.34 -17.30
C PRO A 533 -7.47 6.47 -16.97
N SER A 534 -7.62 7.11 -15.80
CA SER A 534 -6.72 8.18 -15.34
C SER A 534 -5.27 7.70 -15.26
N TYR A 535 -5.05 6.48 -14.76
CA TYR A 535 -3.71 5.91 -14.60
C TYR A 535 -3.07 5.53 -15.93
N PHE A 536 -3.84 5.04 -16.90
CA PHE A 536 -3.34 4.77 -18.25
C PHE A 536 -2.92 6.06 -18.96
N ILE A 537 -3.73 7.11 -18.85
CA ILE A 537 -3.40 8.42 -19.43
C ILE A 537 -2.17 9.00 -18.73
N ALA A 538 -2.12 8.96 -17.40
CA ALA A 538 -0.98 9.42 -16.60
C ALA A 538 0.30 8.69 -16.99
N TRP A 539 0.26 7.37 -17.15
CA TRP A 539 1.40 6.57 -17.60
C TRP A 539 2.00 7.12 -18.89
N ARG A 540 1.16 7.24 -19.93
CA ARG A 540 1.61 7.68 -21.25
C ARG A 540 2.14 9.12 -21.25
N CYS A 541 1.57 9.96 -20.39
CA CYS A 541 1.96 11.35 -20.24
C CYS A 541 3.28 11.51 -19.48
N ILE A 542 3.50 10.77 -18.37
CA ILE A 542 4.70 10.88 -17.52
C ILE A 542 5.97 10.56 -18.32
N GLU A 543 5.93 9.52 -19.16
CA GLU A 543 7.07 9.12 -19.99
C GLU A 543 7.39 10.12 -21.09
N ARG A 544 6.40 10.89 -21.57
CA ARG A 544 6.55 11.77 -22.75
C ARG A 544 6.79 13.23 -22.39
N TYR A 545 6.10 13.75 -21.39
CA TYR A 545 6.08 15.18 -21.04
C TYR A 545 6.80 15.49 -19.72
N GLY A 546 7.27 14.46 -19.01
CA GLY A 546 7.91 14.59 -17.71
C GLY A 546 6.91 14.62 -16.55
N ARG A 547 7.40 14.55 -15.31
CA ARG A 547 6.55 14.45 -14.12
C ARG A 547 5.95 15.81 -13.77
N ARG A 548 6.73 16.87 -13.93
CA ARG A 548 6.39 18.23 -13.50
C ARG A 548 5.19 18.81 -14.24
N TRP A 549 5.24 18.79 -15.58
CA TRP A 549 4.19 19.35 -16.43
C TRP A 549 2.90 18.52 -16.35
N VAL A 550 3.04 17.20 -16.26
CA VAL A 550 1.89 16.30 -16.17
C VAL A 550 1.13 16.53 -14.86
N PHE A 551 1.82 16.67 -13.73
CA PHE A 551 1.19 17.05 -12.48
C PHE A 551 0.48 18.40 -12.59
N PHE A 552 1.15 19.43 -13.11
CA PHE A 552 0.57 20.77 -13.26
C PHE A 552 -0.74 20.73 -14.06
N CYS A 553 -0.72 20.09 -15.24
CA CYS A 553 -1.89 20.00 -16.10
C CYS A 553 -3.06 19.26 -15.43
N PHE A 554 -2.82 18.09 -14.84
CA PHE A 554 -3.90 17.34 -14.19
C PHE A 554 -4.47 18.09 -12.98
N ALA A 555 -3.63 18.69 -12.13
CA ALA A 555 -4.07 19.42 -10.96
C ALA A 555 -4.91 20.66 -11.33
N ILE A 556 -4.53 21.39 -12.38
CA ILE A 556 -5.28 22.54 -12.89
C ILE A 556 -6.60 22.12 -13.53
N ILE A 557 -6.61 21.08 -14.38
CA ILE A 557 -7.83 20.57 -15.01
C ILE A 557 -8.83 20.12 -13.94
N GLY A 558 -8.37 19.38 -12.92
CA GLY A 558 -9.20 18.94 -11.82
C GLY A 558 -9.73 20.08 -10.96
N GLY A 559 -8.85 21.03 -10.66
CA GLY A 559 -9.21 22.19 -9.86
C GLY A 559 -10.26 23.08 -10.55
N ILE A 560 -10.09 23.35 -11.84
CA ILE A 560 -11.07 24.10 -12.65
C ILE A 560 -12.39 23.33 -12.73
N ALA A 561 -12.36 22.00 -12.95
CA ALA A 561 -13.56 21.18 -12.97
C ALA A 561 -14.34 21.28 -11.64
N CYS A 562 -13.66 21.13 -10.50
CA CYS A 562 -14.28 21.25 -9.18
C CYS A 562 -14.83 22.66 -8.88
N VAL A 563 -14.12 23.72 -9.26
CA VAL A 563 -14.61 25.11 -9.09
C VAL A 563 -15.82 25.37 -10.01
N SER A 564 -15.81 24.84 -11.22
CA SER A 564 -16.90 25.03 -12.19
C SER A 564 -18.23 24.42 -11.72
N CYS A 565 -18.20 23.41 -10.83
CA CYS A 565 -19.40 22.87 -10.19
C CYS A 565 -20.21 23.94 -9.42
N ALA A 566 -19.57 25.00 -8.92
CA ALA A 566 -20.27 26.07 -8.23
C ALA A 566 -21.13 26.96 -9.15
N LEU A 567 -20.86 26.94 -10.46
CA LEU A 567 -21.60 27.72 -11.46
C LEU A 567 -22.82 26.96 -12.02
N VAL A 568 -22.95 25.67 -11.70
CA VAL A 568 -24.01 24.81 -12.25
C VAL A 568 -25.29 25.00 -11.44
N PRO A 569 -26.43 25.35 -12.08
CA PRO A 569 -27.71 25.46 -11.40
C PRO A 569 -28.25 24.09 -10.98
N GLU A 570 -29.10 24.04 -9.94
CA GLU A 570 -29.60 22.79 -9.34
C GLU A 570 -30.46 21.94 -10.30
N GLU A 571 -30.93 22.52 -11.40
CA GLU A 571 -31.75 21.86 -12.42
C GLU A 571 -31.00 20.76 -13.20
N TYR A 572 -29.67 20.82 -13.28
CA TYR A 572 -28.85 19.89 -14.06
C TYR A 572 -27.81 19.13 -13.20
N PRO A 573 -28.25 18.23 -12.30
CA PRO A 573 -27.36 17.53 -11.37
C PRO A 573 -26.30 16.67 -12.09
N TRP A 574 -26.64 16.11 -13.25
CA TRP A 574 -25.73 15.29 -14.06
C TRP A 574 -24.47 16.03 -14.54
N VAL A 575 -24.55 17.35 -14.71
CA VAL A 575 -23.39 18.18 -15.08
C VAL A 575 -22.41 18.26 -13.91
N THR A 576 -22.93 18.50 -12.69
CA THR A 576 -22.16 18.50 -11.45
C THR A 576 -21.50 17.15 -11.19
N VAL A 577 -22.24 16.04 -11.38
CA VAL A 577 -21.69 14.68 -11.25
C VAL A 577 -20.54 14.47 -12.23
N SER A 578 -20.72 14.85 -13.49
CA SER A 578 -19.70 14.68 -14.54
C SER A 578 -18.43 15.50 -14.27
N LEU A 579 -18.58 16.75 -13.82
CA LEU A 579 -17.48 17.62 -13.43
C LEU A 579 -16.76 17.12 -12.18
N ALA A 580 -17.50 16.62 -11.18
CA ALA A 580 -16.93 16.00 -9.98
C ALA A 580 -16.16 14.72 -10.32
N MET A 581 -16.64 13.90 -11.26
CA MET A 581 -15.94 12.71 -11.75
C MET A 581 -14.68 13.07 -12.53
N LEU A 582 -14.70 14.15 -13.33
CA LEU A 582 -13.49 14.68 -13.96
C LEU A 582 -12.47 15.17 -12.92
N GLY A 583 -12.95 15.87 -11.87
CA GLY A 583 -12.16 16.24 -10.70
C GLY A 583 -11.51 15.01 -10.04
N ARG A 584 -12.27 13.93 -9.84
CA ARG A 584 -11.77 12.68 -9.26
C ARG A 584 -10.74 11.98 -10.14
N LEU A 585 -11.00 11.87 -11.43
CA LEU A 585 -10.08 11.31 -12.44
C LEU A 585 -8.73 12.04 -12.39
N SER A 586 -8.77 13.36 -12.44
CA SER A 586 -7.56 14.19 -12.45
C SER A 586 -6.82 14.19 -11.11
N ALA A 587 -7.53 14.10 -9.98
CA ALA A 587 -6.93 13.94 -8.65
C ALA A 587 -6.19 12.60 -8.53
N ALA A 588 -6.77 11.51 -9.02
CA ALA A 588 -6.14 10.19 -9.05
C ALA A 588 -4.87 10.17 -9.93
N ALA A 589 -4.93 10.76 -11.13
CA ALA A 589 -3.77 10.94 -12.00
C ALA A 589 -2.68 11.80 -11.34
N SER A 590 -3.05 12.91 -10.71
CA SER A 590 -2.12 13.79 -9.97
C SER A 590 -1.44 13.06 -8.82
N PHE A 591 -2.18 12.21 -8.09
CA PHE A 591 -1.64 11.40 -7.00
C PHE A 591 -0.64 10.36 -7.52
N ALA A 592 -0.91 9.68 -8.64
CA ALA A 592 0.06 8.75 -9.23
C ALA A 592 1.39 9.44 -9.61
N VAL A 593 1.32 10.62 -10.23
CA VAL A 593 2.51 11.41 -10.58
C VAL A 593 3.25 11.86 -9.33
N PHE A 594 2.51 12.31 -8.30
CA PHE A 594 3.07 12.76 -7.03
C PHE A 594 3.93 11.69 -6.34
N TYR A 595 3.44 10.45 -6.26
CA TYR A 595 4.17 9.35 -5.60
C TYR A 595 5.50 9.02 -6.29
N VAL A 596 5.55 9.16 -7.62
CA VAL A 596 6.79 9.02 -8.37
C VAL A 596 7.71 10.21 -8.08
N GLN A 597 7.18 11.43 -8.15
CA GLN A 597 7.96 12.65 -7.99
C GLN A 597 8.59 12.80 -6.59
N ILE A 598 7.86 12.44 -5.51
CA ILE A 598 8.39 12.49 -4.14
C ILE A 598 9.55 11.48 -3.93
N GLY A 599 9.45 10.29 -4.54
CA GLY A 599 10.51 9.28 -4.50
C GLY A 599 11.75 9.67 -5.29
N GLU A 600 11.58 10.40 -6.40
CA GLU A 600 12.68 10.84 -7.28
C GLU A 600 13.39 12.11 -6.76
N LEU A 601 12.67 13.03 -6.10
CA LEU A 601 13.24 14.29 -5.60
C LEU A 601 13.96 14.17 -4.26
N LEU A 602 13.50 13.27 -3.38
CA LEU A 602 14.10 13.10 -2.05
C LEU A 602 15.30 12.15 -2.11
N PRO A 603 16.45 12.54 -1.54
CA PRO A 603 17.65 11.72 -1.56
C PRO A 603 17.48 10.43 -0.77
N THR A 604 18.11 9.35 -1.25
CA THR A 604 17.90 7.99 -0.73
C THR A 604 18.15 7.85 0.77
N VAL A 605 19.18 8.52 1.32
CA VAL A 605 19.56 8.40 2.76
C VAL A 605 18.45 8.88 3.70
N LEU A 606 17.60 9.81 3.25
CA LEU A 606 16.56 10.44 4.08
C LEU A 606 15.16 10.32 3.48
N ARG A 607 14.99 9.57 2.39
CA ARG A 607 13.72 9.47 1.65
C ARG A 607 12.59 8.97 2.52
N ALA A 608 12.76 7.84 3.20
CA ALA A 608 11.72 7.24 4.02
C ALA A 608 11.33 8.15 5.19
N GLN A 609 12.31 8.77 5.87
CA GLN A 609 12.07 9.70 6.97
C GLN A 609 11.36 10.98 6.51
N ALA A 610 11.80 11.57 5.39
CA ALA A 610 11.16 12.76 4.84
C ALA A 610 9.74 12.46 4.32
N MET A 611 9.52 11.33 3.63
CA MET A 611 8.17 10.89 3.26
C MET A 611 7.30 10.65 4.50
N GLY A 612 7.85 10.06 5.57
CA GLY A 612 7.18 9.89 6.85
C GLY A 612 6.74 11.22 7.47
N ALA A 613 7.64 12.21 7.54
CA ALA A 613 7.36 13.54 8.07
C ALA A 613 6.35 14.32 7.22
N ALA A 614 6.48 14.28 5.89
CA ALA A 614 5.52 14.91 4.98
C ALA A 614 4.13 14.26 5.09
N SER A 615 4.07 12.92 5.22
CA SER A 615 2.82 12.19 5.44
C SER A 615 2.18 12.48 6.79
N PHE A 616 2.96 12.74 7.85
CA PHE A 616 2.43 13.17 9.14
C PHE A 616 1.65 14.49 8.99
N ILE A 617 2.26 15.47 8.29
CA ILE A 617 1.63 16.77 8.01
C ILE A 617 0.42 16.61 7.09
N ALA A 618 0.53 15.77 6.05
CA ALA A 618 -0.59 15.43 5.18
C ALA A 618 -1.76 14.80 5.97
N GLY A 619 -1.46 13.91 6.92
CA GLY A 619 -2.45 13.28 7.79
C GLY A 619 -3.27 14.28 8.60
N VAL A 620 -2.66 15.38 9.07
CA VAL A 620 -3.40 16.47 9.74
C VAL A 620 -4.41 17.11 8.79
N GLY A 621 -4.06 17.31 7.51
CA GLY A 621 -5.01 17.77 6.50
C GLY A 621 -6.16 16.79 6.27
N LEU A 622 -5.87 15.48 6.29
CA LEU A 622 -6.88 14.43 6.07
C LEU A 622 -7.94 14.36 7.17
N LEU A 623 -7.62 14.79 8.40
CA LEU A 623 -8.61 14.95 9.48
C LEU A 623 -9.77 15.87 9.09
N ALA A 624 -9.51 16.87 8.24
CA ALA A 624 -10.53 17.81 7.79
C ALA A 624 -11.47 17.23 6.72
N CYS A 625 -11.14 16.12 6.05
CA CYS A 625 -11.91 15.61 4.90
C CYS A 625 -13.40 15.35 5.21
N PRO A 626 -13.77 14.63 6.28
CA PRO A 626 -15.19 14.39 6.60
C PRO A 626 -15.95 15.68 6.90
N TYR A 627 -15.28 16.67 7.48
CA TYR A 627 -15.86 17.98 7.78
C TYR A 627 -15.98 18.86 6.54
N ILE A 628 -15.01 18.79 5.61
CA ILE A 628 -15.11 19.46 4.31
C ILE A 628 -16.33 18.96 3.54
N VAL A 629 -16.55 17.64 3.50
CA VAL A 629 -17.73 17.04 2.86
C VAL A 629 -19.03 17.46 3.57
N TYR A 630 -19.02 17.54 4.90
CA TYR A 630 -20.19 17.97 5.69
C TYR A 630 -20.66 19.40 5.36
N LEU A 631 -19.78 20.28 4.88
CA LEU A 631 -20.17 21.63 4.45
C LEU A 631 -21.19 21.62 3.30
N ALA A 632 -21.36 20.49 2.60
CA ALA A 632 -22.42 20.29 1.60
C ALA A 632 -23.83 20.51 2.15
N VAL A 633 -24.04 20.29 3.46
CA VAL A 633 -25.34 20.49 4.14
C VAL A 633 -25.71 21.98 4.18
N ILE A 634 -24.71 22.86 4.31
CA ILE A 634 -24.92 24.32 4.34
C ILE A 634 -25.04 24.84 2.90
N PHE A 635 -24.04 24.51 2.07
CA PHE A 635 -24.00 24.87 0.66
C PHE A 635 -23.42 23.70 -0.14
N LYS A 636 -24.23 23.11 -1.04
CA LYS A 636 -23.86 21.93 -1.83
C LYS A 636 -22.53 22.08 -2.60
N SER A 637 -22.21 23.29 -3.07
CA SER A 637 -21.02 23.56 -3.90
C SER A 637 -19.73 23.88 -3.11
N LEU A 638 -19.83 24.12 -1.79
CA LEU A 638 -18.73 24.61 -0.96
C LEU A 638 -17.58 23.59 -0.81
N PRO A 639 -17.82 22.28 -0.58
CA PRO A 639 -16.74 21.29 -0.53
C PRO A 639 -15.93 21.26 -1.82
N LEU A 640 -16.62 21.28 -2.97
CA LEU A 640 -15.99 21.22 -4.30
C LEU A 640 -15.16 22.48 -4.59
N LEU A 641 -15.60 23.65 -4.13
CA LEU A 641 -14.85 24.90 -4.27
C LEU A 641 -13.54 24.86 -3.46
N ILE A 642 -13.59 24.41 -2.19
CA ILE A 642 -12.39 24.26 -1.35
C ILE A 642 -11.39 23.31 -2.01
N ILE A 643 -11.87 22.14 -2.42
CA ILE A 643 -11.05 21.10 -3.08
C ILE A 643 -10.45 21.64 -4.39
N GLY A 644 -11.22 22.39 -5.17
CA GLY A 644 -10.80 22.97 -6.43
C GLY A 644 -9.69 24.01 -6.27
N ILE A 645 -9.84 24.94 -5.32
CA ILE A 645 -8.82 25.96 -5.02
C ILE A 645 -7.52 25.30 -4.53
N LEU A 646 -7.61 24.31 -3.62
CA LEU A 646 -6.45 23.56 -3.15
C LEU A 646 -5.71 22.85 -4.31
N SER A 647 -6.46 22.25 -5.23
CA SER A 647 -5.89 21.55 -6.39
C SER A 647 -5.19 22.51 -7.37
N ILE A 648 -5.79 23.69 -7.62
CA ILE A 648 -5.16 24.73 -8.45
C ILE A 648 -3.85 25.22 -7.81
N ALA A 649 -3.88 25.49 -6.50
CA ALA A 649 -2.69 25.90 -5.77
C ALA A 649 -1.57 24.86 -5.85
N ALA A 650 -1.89 23.57 -5.67
CA ALA A 650 -0.94 22.46 -5.83
C ALA A 650 -0.33 22.37 -7.23
N GLY A 651 -1.12 22.63 -8.27
CA GLY A 651 -0.64 22.72 -9.65
C GLY A 651 0.45 23.80 -9.77
N PHE A 652 0.15 25.02 -9.35
CA PHE A 652 1.10 26.14 -9.42
C PHE A 652 2.36 25.94 -8.58
N THR A 653 2.25 25.39 -7.37
CA THR A 653 3.42 25.12 -6.51
C THR A 653 4.37 24.10 -7.13
N THR A 654 3.85 23.15 -7.90
CA THR A 654 4.65 22.13 -8.60
C THR A 654 5.53 22.71 -9.71
N LEU A 655 5.17 23.88 -10.25
CA LEU A 655 6.05 24.59 -11.17
C LEU A 655 7.35 25.05 -10.49
N PHE A 656 7.44 25.06 -9.15
CA PHE A 656 8.70 25.36 -8.45
C PHE A 656 9.52 24.13 -8.12
N LEU A 657 9.15 22.94 -8.64
CA LEU A 657 9.95 21.72 -8.56
C LEU A 657 10.71 21.47 -9.87
N PRO A 658 11.93 20.90 -9.81
CA PRO A 658 12.66 20.51 -11.01
C PRO A 658 12.03 19.30 -11.69
N GLU A 659 12.33 19.13 -12.98
CA GLU A 659 11.94 17.94 -13.75
C GLU A 659 12.85 16.76 -13.39
N THR A 660 12.27 15.55 -13.29
CA THR A 660 12.97 14.33 -12.88
C THR A 660 13.07 13.29 -14.00
N LEU A 661 12.43 13.51 -15.15
CA LEU A 661 12.51 12.62 -16.31
C LEU A 661 13.96 12.37 -16.76
N ASN A 662 14.32 11.08 -16.81
CA ASN A 662 15.63 10.54 -17.19
C ASN A 662 16.80 11.07 -16.33
N GLN A 663 16.52 11.61 -15.14
CA GLN A 663 17.55 12.02 -14.21
C GLN A 663 17.87 10.89 -13.23
N PRO A 664 19.14 10.71 -12.82
CA PRO A 664 19.46 9.76 -11.77
C PRO A 664 18.91 10.24 -10.43
N LEU A 665 18.60 9.30 -9.54
CA LEU A 665 18.12 9.64 -8.20
C LEU A 665 19.24 10.25 -7.36
N PRO A 666 18.97 11.33 -6.60
CA PRO A 666 19.94 11.89 -5.68
C PRO A 666 20.22 10.87 -4.57
N GLN A 667 21.50 10.57 -4.36
CA GLN A 667 21.91 9.54 -3.41
C GLN A 667 22.33 10.17 -2.09
N THR A 668 23.20 11.18 -2.13
CA THR A 668 23.68 11.86 -0.92
C THR A 668 22.91 13.16 -0.64
N LEU A 669 23.11 13.72 0.55
CA LEU A 669 22.64 15.07 0.90
C LEU A 669 23.23 16.14 -0.03
N GLY A 670 24.50 15.99 -0.41
CA GLY A 670 25.17 16.89 -1.36
C GLY A 670 24.53 16.84 -2.75
N ASP A 671 24.26 15.64 -3.26
CA ASP A 671 23.59 15.45 -4.54
C ASP A 671 22.18 16.03 -4.52
N GLY A 672 21.43 15.81 -3.43
CA GLY A 672 20.08 16.35 -3.25
C GLY A 672 20.02 17.87 -3.24
N GLU A 673 21.06 18.54 -2.73
CA GLU A 673 21.19 20.00 -2.73
C GLU A 673 21.56 20.55 -4.11
N LEU A 674 22.44 19.86 -4.85
CA LEU A 674 22.83 20.22 -6.21
C LEU A 674 21.71 19.94 -7.23
N PHE A 675 20.91 18.90 -7.01
CA PHE A 675 19.86 18.46 -7.91
C PHE A 675 18.85 19.60 -8.15
N GLY A 676 18.68 20.07 -9.38
CA GLY A 676 17.74 21.14 -9.68
C GLY A 676 18.01 22.44 -8.91
N ARG A 677 19.27 22.82 -8.69
CA ARG A 677 19.61 24.14 -8.13
C ARG A 677 19.37 25.27 -9.13
N ASP A 678 19.71 25.04 -10.40
CA ASP A 678 19.76 26.08 -11.45
C ASP A 678 18.71 25.87 -12.57
N PHE A 679 17.60 25.17 -12.29
CA PHE A 679 16.56 24.93 -13.31
C PHE A 679 15.69 26.18 -13.56
N LYS A 680 15.31 26.41 -14.82
CA LYS A 680 14.42 27.51 -15.19
C LYS A 680 12.95 27.11 -14.99
N ILE A 681 12.11 28.05 -14.54
CA ILE A 681 10.67 27.79 -14.31
C ILE A 681 9.95 27.39 -15.62
N LEU A 682 10.42 27.83 -16.79
CA LEU A 682 9.84 27.44 -18.08
C LEU A 682 10.70 26.42 -18.85
N SER A 683 11.57 25.66 -18.19
CA SER A 683 12.38 24.65 -18.88
C SER A 683 11.52 23.45 -19.31
N CYS A 684 11.54 23.15 -20.61
CA CYS A 684 11.00 21.91 -21.17
C CYS A 684 11.96 20.73 -20.93
N VAL A 685 11.44 19.51 -21.08
CA VAL A 685 12.24 18.27 -21.12
C VAL A 685 13.34 18.44 -22.17
N GLN A 686 14.61 18.36 -21.74
CA GLN A 686 15.72 18.20 -22.67
C GLN A 686 15.58 16.81 -23.29
N LYS A 687 15.15 16.74 -24.56
CA LYS A 687 15.31 15.50 -25.32
C LYS A 687 16.80 15.25 -25.43
N GLU A 688 17.25 14.11 -24.96
CA GLU A 688 18.52 13.56 -25.41
C GLU A 688 18.35 13.29 -26.91
N ASP A 689 19.11 14.01 -27.74
CA ASP A 689 19.28 13.66 -29.14
C ASP A 689 19.93 12.26 -29.15
N ALA A 690 19.16 11.27 -29.64
CA ALA A 690 19.49 9.85 -29.68
C ALA A 690 20.74 9.54 -30.50
#